data_AF-A0A934B2D6-F1
#
_entry.id   AF-A0A934B2D6-F1
#
_cell.length_a   1.000
_cell.length_b   1.000
_cell.length_c   1.000
_cell.angle_alpha   90.00
_cell.angle_beta   90.00
_cell.angle_gamma   90.00
#
_symmetry.space_group_name_H-M   'P 1'
#
loop_
_entity.id
_entity.type
_entity.pdbx_description
1 polymer ?
#
loop_
_entity_poly.entity_id
_entity_poly.type
_entity_poly.pdbx_seq_one_letter_code
_entity_poly.pdbx_strand_id
1 'polypeptide(L)'
;MTNVELELKGKPLYLETGRFAKQADGSIIARYGDTVILATAVAKKEAKADVDFFPLTVDYQEKAYAAGKIPGGFFKREGRPSEKEVLTSRLIDRPIRPIFPDGFYSETQGIISVLSFGNENISDILGIIGMSAALCISDIPFDGPVGAVRMGILKDSFVVNPDLQEMEECDFTLVVAGTEDAVLMVEGGGLEITESVLLEALDIAHKEIKNVVNLQKQLVALIGKPKRFVTPPQLNEELMRSVSSIALDKIKQAIVIPDKLLRQDTLNNILKDVVTELNTGAEDISKDISFLFNKLEKDLVRNMVLDQGTRADGRRADEVRKISADVGILPRAHGSALFVRGETQALAVVTLGTSEDEQRIDALEGESKKAFMLHYNFPPFSVGEVKFLRSAGRREIGHGMLAERALKGILPPKTEFPYTIRIVSDILESNGSSSMATVCGGTLALMDAGVPIKSPVAGIAMGLIKEGERTVVLTDILGLEDHLGDMDFKVTGTEDGITAFQMDVKISGVSREIMANALEQAKKGRLHILGKMKEILSSPRDHLAAHAPRIFTMKIKPDKIREVIGAGGKVIRGIVEQTGVKIDIDDSGNINIASIDEESAQKAISIIEGIIAEAELGKIYIGKVKRVVDFGAFVEILPGTEGLLHISQISDKRVAKVEDVLKEGEEGVPVKVIEIDKMGRIRLSRKEAMKEQEA
;
A
#
# COMPACT_ATOMS: atom_id res chain seq x y z
N MET A 1 -21.83 26.63 -23.43
CA MET A 1 -21.00 26.29 -22.25
C MET A 1 -21.97 26.22 -21.11
N THR A 2 -21.99 25.10 -20.38
CA THR A 2 -22.93 24.86 -19.28
C THR A 2 -22.12 24.47 -18.07
N ASN A 3 -22.43 25.04 -16.91
CA ASN A 3 -21.77 24.71 -15.66
C ASN A 3 -22.77 24.66 -14.50
N VAL A 4 -22.37 23.98 -13.43
CA VAL A 4 -23.04 23.94 -12.13
C VAL A 4 -21.97 23.99 -11.03
N GLU A 5 -22.33 24.50 -9.85
CA GLU A 5 -21.43 24.57 -8.69
C GLU A 5 -22.13 24.14 -7.39
N LEU A 6 -21.34 23.62 -6.45
CA LEU A 6 -21.74 23.29 -5.08
C LEU A 6 -20.63 23.76 -4.14
N GLU A 7 -20.98 24.40 -3.03
CA GLU A 7 -20.02 24.63 -1.95
C GLU A 7 -19.85 23.34 -1.12
N LEU A 8 -18.63 22.84 -1.04
CA LEU A 8 -18.26 21.66 -0.26
C LEU A 8 -17.04 22.01 0.58
N LYS A 9 -17.11 21.84 1.91
CA LYS A 9 -16.04 22.22 2.85
C LYS A 9 -15.49 23.64 2.63
N GLY A 10 -16.37 24.60 2.38
CA GLY A 10 -16.00 26.02 2.17
C GLY A 10 -15.27 26.32 0.86
N LYS A 11 -15.18 25.35 -0.07
CA LYS A 11 -14.63 25.55 -1.42
C LYS A 11 -15.67 25.14 -2.47
N PRO A 12 -15.72 25.83 -3.62
CA PRO A 12 -16.64 25.48 -4.70
C PRO A 12 -16.14 24.28 -5.52
N LEU A 13 -17.00 23.26 -5.64
CA LEU A 13 -16.91 22.17 -6.61
C LEU A 13 -17.63 22.58 -7.88
N TYR A 14 -16.89 22.69 -8.98
CA TYR A 14 -17.38 23.09 -10.30
C TYR A 14 -17.43 21.92 -11.26
N LEU A 15 -18.52 21.78 -12.02
CA LEU A 15 -18.61 20.89 -13.19
C LEU A 15 -18.95 21.73 -14.42
N GLU A 16 -18.11 21.67 -15.45
CA GLU A 16 -18.27 22.40 -16.71
C GLU A 16 -18.28 21.45 -17.91
N THR A 17 -19.16 21.71 -18.89
CA THR A 17 -19.16 21.03 -20.19
C THR A 17 -19.39 21.97 -21.39
N GLY A 18 -19.12 21.45 -22.59
CA GLY A 18 -19.35 22.12 -23.86
C GLY A 18 -18.18 22.97 -24.37
N ARG A 19 -17.05 23.01 -23.65
CA ARG A 19 -15.82 23.71 -24.06
C ARG A 19 -14.74 22.74 -24.54
N PHE A 20 -14.44 21.69 -23.78
CA PHE A 20 -13.36 20.73 -24.05
C PHE A 20 -13.90 19.39 -24.60
N ALA A 21 -13.08 18.71 -25.42
CA ALA A 21 -13.32 17.35 -25.90
C ALA A 21 -14.73 17.10 -26.49
N LYS A 22 -15.24 18.03 -27.32
CA LYS A 22 -16.62 18.02 -27.84
C LYS A 22 -16.98 16.82 -28.73
N GLN A 23 -15.99 16.03 -29.15
CA GLN A 23 -16.19 14.81 -29.94
C GLN A 23 -16.44 13.57 -29.08
N ALA A 24 -16.19 13.63 -27.77
CA ALA A 24 -16.56 12.54 -26.86
C ALA A 24 -18.09 12.44 -26.73
N ASP A 25 -18.61 11.27 -26.36
CA ASP A 25 -20.04 11.11 -26.10
C ASP A 25 -20.45 11.99 -24.90
N GLY A 26 -19.58 12.10 -23.89
CA GLY A 26 -19.65 13.08 -22.80
C GLY A 26 -18.27 13.56 -22.35
N SER A 27 -18.17 14.83 -21.95
CA SER A 27 -16.94 15.43 -21.41
C SER A 27 -17.23 16.43 -20.28
N ILE A 28 -16.40 16.39 -19.24
CA ILE A 28 -16.52 17.23 -18.05
C ILE A 28 -15.15 17.78 -17.67
N ILE A 29 -15.08 19.09 -17.45
CA ILE A 29 -14.04 19.70 -16.61
C ILE A 29 -14.59 19.74 -15.19
N ALA A 30 -13.97 19.03 -14.26
CA ALA A 30 -14.27 19.13 -12.85
C ALA A 30 -13.15 19.89 -12.14
N ARG A 31 -13.52 20.84 -11.28
CA ARG A 31 -12.57 21.67 -10.54
C ARG A 31 -12.99 21.81 -9.08
N TYR A 32 -12.02 21.69 -8.18
CA TYR A 32 -12.19 22.01 -6.76
C TYR A 32 -10.92 22.67 -6.24
N GLY A 33 -11.03 23.93 -5.82
CA GLY A 33 -9.86 24.79 -5.62
C GLY A 33 -9.02 24.90 -6.90
N ASP A 34 -7.71 24.69 -6.78
CA ASP A 34 -6.77 24.74 -7.92
C ASP A 34 -6.63 23.39 -8.64
N THR A 35 -7.24 22.33 -8.11
CA THR A 35 -7.22 21.01 -8.75
C THR A 35 -8.26 20.93 -9.86
N VAL A 36 -7.82 20.59 -11.08
CA VAL A 36 -8.64 20.52 -12.30
C VAL A 36 -8.40 19.19 -13.02
N ILE A 37 -9.47 18.48 -13.35
CA ILE A 37 -9.42 17.26 -14.18
C ILE A 37 -10.34 17.39 -15.39
N LEU A 38 -9.95 16.75 -16.50
CA LEU A 38 -10.80 16.49 -17.66
C LEU A 38 -11.19 15.01 -17.65
N ALA A 39 -12.50 14.74 -17.57
CA ALA A 39 -13.05 13.40 -17.73
C ALA A 39 -13.79 13.30 -19.08
N THR A 40 -13.55 12.23 -19.83
CA THR A 40 -14.22 11.95 -21.10
C THR A 40 -14.74 10.52 -21.15
N ALA A 41 -15.98 10.35 -21.60
CA ALA A 41 -16.63 9.07 -21.84
C ALA A 41 -16.86 8.86 -23.34
N VAL A 42 -16.48 7.69 -23.86
CA VAL A 42 -16.77 7.26 -25.23
C VAL A 42 -17.19 5.81 -25.23
N ALA A 43 -18.28 5.48 -25.91
CA ALA A 43 -18.71 4.10 -26.09
C ALA A 43 -19.03 3.82 -27.56
N LYS A 44 -18.59 2.66 -28.06
CA LYS A 44 -19.01 2.20 -29.39
C LYS A 44 -20.53 2.16 -29.50
N LYS A 45 -21.06 2.44 -30.69
CA LYS A 45 -22.51 2.41 -30.93
C LYS A 45 -23.06 0.98 -30.93
N GLU A 46 -22.23 0.01 -31.34
CA GLU A 46 -22.58 -1.42 -31.40
C GLU A 46 -21.59 -2.26 -30.58
N ALA A 47 -22.11 -3.30 -29.93
CA ALA A 47 -21.29 -4.30 -29.26
C ALA A 47 -20.65 -5.24 -30.30
N LYS A 48 -19.50 -5.84 -29.95
CA LYS A 48 -18.91 -6.91 -30.79
C LYS A 48 -19.71 -8.21 -30.56
N ALA A 49 -19.88 -9.01 -31.61
CA ALA A 49 -20.67 -10.25 -31.57
C ALA A 49 -20.13 -11.32 -30.58
N ASP A 50 -18.83 -11.27 -30.25
CA ASP A 50 -18.14 -12.29 -29.45
C ASP A 50 -17.72 -11.82 -28.07
N VAL A 51 -18.47 -10.88 -27.48
CA VAL A 51 -18.19 -10.36 -26.15
C VAL A 51 -19.23 -10.88 -25.17
N ASP A 52 -18.77 -11.57 -24.13
CA ASP A 52 -19.54 -12.16 -23.03
C ASP A 52 -19.40 -11.38 -21.71
N PHE A 53 -18.71 -10.24 -21.72
CA PHE A 53 -18.50 -9.37 -20.57
C PHE A 53 -18.60 -7.90 -20.96
N PHE A 54 -18.92 -7.01 -20.01
CA PHE A 54 -18.92 -5.57 -20.28
C PHE A 54 -17.48 -5.01 -20.38
N PRO A 55 -17.00 -4.57 -21.56
CA PRO A 55 -15.65 -4.08 -21.74
C PRO A 55 -15.55 -2.59 -21.39
N LEU A 56 -15.57 -2.31 -20.10
CA LEU A 56 -15.24 -0.99 -19.54
C LEU A 56 -13.75 -0.90 -19.25
N THR A 57 -13.10 0.14 -19.78
CA THR A 57 -11.75 0.55 -19.41
C THR A 57 -11.77 1.97 -18.87
N VAL A 58 -11.22 2.17 -17.67
CA VAL A 58 -11.02 3.50 -17.08
C VAL A 58 -9.52 3.76 -16.96
N ASP A 59 -9.06 4.90 -17.47
CA ASP A 59 -7.67 5.34 -17.38
C ASP A 59 -7.60 6.71 -16.71
N TYR A 60 -7.02 6.77 -15.51
CA TYR A 60 -6.64 8.01 -14.85
C TYR A 60 -5.18 8.31 -15.12
N GLN A 61 -4.88 9.54 -15.51
CA GLN A 61 -3.56 9.99 -15.94
C GLN A 61 -3.16 11.29 -15.25
N GLU A 62 -1.96 11.31 -14.67
CA GLU A 62 -1.35 12.50 -14.10
C GLU A 62 -0.39 13.11 -15.12
N LYS A 63 -0.57 14.40 -15.40
CA LYS A 63 0.34 15.14 -16.26
C LYS A 63 1.29 15.93 -15.39
N ALA A 64 2.60 15.80 -15.58
CA ALA A 64 3.58 16.48 -14.73
C ALA A 64 3.43 18.01 -14.78
N TYR A 65 2.98 18.54 -15.92
CA TYR A 65 2.65 19.96 -16.06
C TYR A 65 1.53 20.42 -15.12
N ALA A 66 0.67 19.51 -14.62
CA ALA A 66 -0.40 19.86 -13.68
C ALA A 66 0.16 20.43 -12.37
N ALA A 67 1.39 20.04 -12.01
CA ALA A 67 2.15 20.57 -10.88
C ALA A 67 3.32 21.49 -11.34
N GLY A 68 3.34 21.92 -12.60
CA GLY A 68 4.41 22.76 -13.16
C GLY A 68 5.78 22.06 -13.28
N LYS A 69 5.82 20.73 -13.33
CA LYS A 69 7.05 19.92 -13.34
C LYS A 69 7.33 19.33 -14.73
N ILE A 70 8.62 19.11 -15.01
CA ILE A 70 9.08 18.24 -16.10
C ILE A 70 9.35 16.85 -15.51
N PRO A 71 8.85 15.74 -16.11
CA PRO A 71 9.06 14.40 -15.56
C PRO A 71 10.53 14.07 -15.27
N GLY A 72 10.83 13.45 -14.11
CA GLY A 72 12.19 13.16 -13.68
C GLY A 72 12.93 12.14 -14.56
N GLY A 73 12.21 11.25 -15.24
CA GLY A 73 12.77 10.17 -16.07
C GLY A 73 13.69 10.61 -17.21
N PHE A 74 14.43 9.66 -17.78
CA PHE A 74 15.45 9.93 -18.84
C PHE A 74 14.87 10.67 -20.05
N PHE A 75 13.66 10.30 -20.49
CA PHE A 75 13.01 10.85 -21.68
C PHE A 75 12.26 12.17 -21.44
N LYS A 76 12.15 12.65 -20.19
CA LYS A 76 11.42 13.88 -19.82
C LYS A 76 9.97 13.90 -20.33
N ARG A 77 9.33 12.72 -20.32
CA ARG A 77 7.95 12.48 -20.75
C ARG A 77 7.32 11.43 -19.84
N GLU A 78 6.01 11.55 -19.58
CA GLU A 78 5.24 10.54 -18.87
C GLU A 78 5.28 9.20 -19.63
N GLY A 79 5.59 8.13 -18.90
CA GLY A 79 5.82 6.80 -19.46
C GLY A 79 4.69 5.83 -19.14
N ARG A 80 5.06 4.65 -18.61
CA ARG A 80 4.09 3.69 -18.08
C ARG A 80 3.29 4.32 -16.93
N PRO A 81 2.02 3.91 -16.74
CA PRO A 81 1.24 4.35 -15.59
C PRO A 81 1.98 4.06 -14.27
N SER A 82 1.99 5.05 -13.39
CA SER A 82 2.45 4.94 -12.01
C SER A 82 1.50 4.06 -11.19
N GLU A 83 1.96 3.64 -10.01
CA GLU A 83 1.14 2.88 -9.07
C GLU A 83 -0.13 3.66 -8.69
N LYS A 84 0.01 4.97 -8.41
CA LYS A 84 -1.11 5.87 -8.12
C LYS A 84 -2.10 5.93 -9.28
N GLU A 85 -1.63 6.08 -10.51
CA GLU A 85 -2.52 6.12 -11.68
C GLU A 85 -3.32 4.82 -11.86
N VAL A 86 -2.67 3.67 -11.64
CA VAL A 86 -3.34 2.35 -11.70
C VAL A 86 -4.36 2.20 -10.58
N LEU A 87 -4.00 2.58 -9.35
CA LEU A 87 -4.88 2.51 -8.18
C LEU A 87 -6.10 3.44 -8.34
N THR A 88 -5.89 4.69 -8.74
CA THR A 88 -6.97 5.64 -8.98
C THR A 88 -7.87 5.20 -10.14
N SER A 89 -7.30 4.62 -11.20
CA SER A 89 -8.11 4.03 -12.29
C SER A 89 -9.04 2.94 -11.77
N ARG A 90 -8.58 2.10 -10.85
CA ARG A 90 -9.42 1.09 -10.19
C ARG A 90 -10.45 1.70 -9.24
N LEU A 91 -10.04 2.70 -8.47
CA LEU A 91 -10.90 3.42 -7.54
C LEU A 91 -12.08 4.06 -8.26
N ILE A 92 -11.89 4.53 -9.51
CA ILE A 92 -12.95 5.06 -10.36
C ILE A 92 -13.79 3.95 -11.00
N ASP A 93 -13.16 2.88 -11.50
CA ASP A 93 -13.87 1.76 -12.16
C ASP A 93 -14.86 1.06 -11.22
N ARG A 94 -14.45 0.77 -9.98
CA ARG A 94 -15.20 -0.02 -9.00
C ARG A 94 -16.63 0.48 -8.74
N PRO A 95 -16.88 1.76 -8.40
CA PRO A 95 -18.24 2.26 -8.18
C PRO A 95 -19.00 2.57 -9.48
N ILE A 96 -18.32 2.68 -10.62
CA ILE A 96 -18.94 3.03 -11.91
C ILE A 96 -19.45 1.77 -12.65
N ARG A 97 -18.68 0.68 -12.62
CA ARG A 97 -18.99 -0.57 -13.31
C ARG A 97 -20.36 -1.17 -12.99
N PRO A 98 -20.81 -1.29 -11.72
CA PRO A 98 -22.08 -1.94 -11.39
C PRO A 98 -23.32 -1.08 -11.74
N ILE A 99 -23.12 0.17 -12.16
CA ILE A 99 -24.18 1.13 -12.48
C ILE A 99 -24.58 1.08 -13.96
N PHE A 100 -23.84 0.32 -14.77
CA PHE A 100 -24.27 0.04 -16.14
C PHE A 100 -25.37 -1.01 -16.14
N PRO A 101 -26.43 -0.82 -16.94
CA PRO A 101 -27.53 -1.78 -17.01
C PRO A 101 -27.07 -3.11 -17.59
N ASP A 102 -27.68 -4.20 -17.10
CA ASP A 102 -27.44 -5.56 -17.60
C ASP A 102 -27.69 -5.65 -19.12
N GLY A 103 -26.84 -6.40 -19.81
CA GLY A 103 -26.89 -6.56 -21.28
C GLY A 103 -26.20 -5.45 -22.07
N PHE A 104 -25.63 -4.42 -21.42
CA PHE A 104 -24.81 -3.44 -22.11
C PHE A 104 -23.37 -3.93 -22.32
N TYR A 105 -23.06 -4.38 -23.54
CA TYR A 105 -21.74 -4.92 -23.91
C TYR A 105 -20.95 -4.05 -24.90
N SER A 106 -21.36 -2.81 -25.12
CA SER A 106 -20.60 -1.88 -25.96
C SER A 106 -19.29 -1.47 -25.26
N GLU A 107 -18.18 -1.64 -25.97
CA GLU A 107 -16.85 -1.23 -25.52
C GLU A 107 -16.87 0.26 -25.14
N THR A 108 -16.55 0.51 -23.87
CA THR A 108 -16.66 1.84 -23.24
C THR A 108 -15.33 2.23 -22.62
N GLN A 109 -14.86 3.42 -22.95
CA GLN A 109 -13.62 3.99 -22.43
C GLN A 109 -13.90 5.28 -21.66
N GLY A 110 -13.42 5.32 -20.42
CA GLY A 110 -13.33 6.51 -19.59
C GLY A 110 -11.87 6.95 -19.48
N ILE A 111 -11.58 8.21 -19.81
CA ILE A 111 -10.25 8.79 -19.63
C ILE A 111 -10.36 10.01 -18.72
N ILE A 112 -9.57 10.03 -17.66
CA ILE A 112 -9.44 11.14 -16.71
C ILE A 112 -8.01 11.66 -16.80
N SER A 113 -7.84 12.94 -17.11
CA SER A 113 -6.54 13.60 -17.13
C SER A 113 -6.50 14.72 -16.10
N VAL A 114 -5.53 14.68 -15.19
CA VAL A 114 -5.25 15.79 -14.28
C VAL A 114 -4.55 16.90 -15.04
N LEU A 115 -5.20 18.06 -15.13
CA LEU A 115 -4.71 19.22 -15.88
C LEU A 115 -4.05 20.26 -14.98
N SER A 116 -4.49 20.36 -13.73
CA SER A 116 -3.90 21.22 -12.70
C SER A 116 -4.07 20.53 -11.35
N PHE A 117 -3.06 20.63 -10.50
CA PHE A 117 -3.04 19.98 -9.19
C PHE A 117 -2.72 21.02 -8.12
N GLY A 118 -3.67 21.24 -7.21
CA GLY A 118 -3.51 22.10 -6.04
C GLY A 118 -3.31 21.30 -4.76
N ASN A 119 -3.34 21.97 -3.62
CA ASN A 119 -3.12 21.35 -2.32
C ASN A 119 -4.34 20.58 -1.78
N GLU A 120 -5.47 20.58 -2.50
CA GLU A 120 -6.74 19.98 -2.04
C GLU A 120 -6.72 18.45 -1.93
N ASN A 121 -5.73 17.76 -2.49
CA ASN A 121 -5.60 16.30 -2.45
C ASN A 121 -6.86 15.54 -2.90
N ILE A 122 -7.47 15.97 -4.01
CA ILE A 122 -8.82 15.56 -4.40
C ILE A 122 -8.92 15.00 -5.83
N SER A 123 -7.79 14.88 -6.55
CA SER A 123 -7.81 14.54 -7.98
C SER A 123 -8.42 13.17 -8.28
N ASP A 124 -8.30 12.21 -7.37
CA ASP A 124 -8.92 10.89 -7.43
C ASP A 124 -10.44 10.96 -7.23
N ILE A 125 -10.91 11.68 -6.20
CA ILE A 125 -12.34 11.92 -5.94
C ILE A 125 -13.00 12.67 -7.09
N LEU A 126 -12.35 13.73 -7.61
CA LEU A 126 -12.81 14.44 -8.81
C LEU A 126 -12.83 13.53 -10.03
N GLY A 127 -11.94 12.54 -10.11
CA GLY A 127 -11.98 11.52 -11.15
C GLY A 127 -13.27 10.71 -11.14
N ILE A 128 -13.74 10.30 -9.96
CA ILE A 128 -15.02 9.58 -9.82
C ILE A 128 -16.19 10.48 -10.22
N ILE A 129 -16.25 11.68 -9.64
CA ILE A 129 -17.35 12.65 -9.87
C ILE A 129 -17.39 13.06 -11.35
N GLY A 130 -16.24 13.38 -11.94
CA GLY A 130 -16.12 13.81 -13.33
C GLY A 130 -16.47 12.70 -14.31
N MET A 131 -16.03 11.46 -14.05
CA MET A 131 -16.36 10.31 -14.90
C MET A 131 -17.86 10.01 -14.85
N SER A 132 -18.45 9.99 -13.65
CA SER A 132 -19.89 9.85 -13.46
C SER A 132 -20.67 10.93 -14.21
N ALA A 133 -20.29 12.20 -14.04
CA ALA A 133 -20.96 13.31 -14.72
C ALA A 133 -20.84 13.21 -16.25
N ALA A 134 -19.68 12.82 -16.78
CA ALA A 134 -19.46 12.64 -18.22
C ALA A 134 -20.35 11.53 -18.79
N LEU A 135 -20.47 10.39 -18.11
CA LEU A 135 -21.40 9.32 -18.47
C LEU A 135 -22.86 9.78 -18.40
N CYS A 136 -23.22 10.50 -17.34
CA CYS A 136 -24.58 10.99 -17.12
C CYS A 136 -25.05 11.96 -18.21
N ILE A 137 -24.21 12.89 -18.67
CA ILE A 137 -24.60 13.82 -19.75
C ILE A 137 -24.57 13.20 -21.16
N SER A 138 -23.89 12.06 -21.31
CA SER A 138 -23.77 11.36 -22.60
C SER A 138 -25.05 10.58 -22.97
N ASP A 139 -25.08 10.02 -24.18
CA ASP A 139 -26.11 9.06 -24.60
C ASP A 139 -25.83 7.64 -24.09
N ILE A 140 -24.70 7.39 -23.43
CA ILE A 140 -24.31 6.07 -22.93
C ILE A 140 -25.25 5.64 -21.78
N PRO A 141 -25.82 4.41 -21.83
CA PRO A 141 -26.66 3.87 -20.75
C PRO A 141 -25.87 3.79 -19.45
N PHE A 142 -26.39 4.46 -18.41
CA PHE A 142 -25.75 4.56 -17.10
C PHE A 142 -26.79 5.03 -16.08
N ASP A 143 -27.03 4.25 -15.04
CA ASP A 143 -28.11 4.47 -14.06
C ASP A 143 -27.68 5.31 -12.84
N GLY A 144 -26.58 6.07 -12.98
CA GLY A 144 -26.08 6.96 -11.94
C GLY A 144 -26.94 8.23 -11.78
N PRO A 145 -26.43 9.28 -11.09
CA PRO A 145 -25.00 9.55 -10.86
C PRO A 145 -24.38 8.86 -9.63
N VAL A 146 -23.05 8.81 -9.63
CA VAL A 146 -22.20 8.40 -8.50
C VAL A 146 -21.44 9.62 -7.97
N GLY A 147 -21.53 9.87 -6.67
CA GLY A 147 -20.71 10.85 -5.94
C GLY A 147 -19.61 10.17 -5.14
N ALA A 148 -18.61 10.93 -4.71
CA ALA A 148 -17.54 10.43 -3.86
C ALA A 148 -16.99 11.53 -2.95
N VAL A 149 -16.46 11.11 -1.80
CA VAL A 149 -15.73 11.96 -0.85
C VAL A 149 -14.60 11.17 -0.21
N ARG A 150 -13.59 11.87 0.32
CA ARG A 150 -12.60 11.32 1.22
C ARG A 150 -12.93 11.71 2.66
N MET A 151 -12.90 10.76 3.58
CA MET A 151 -12.98 11.01 5.02
C MET A 151 -11.59 10.86 5.63
N GLY A 152 -11.14 11.88 6.35
CA GLY A 152 -10.04 11.81 7.30
C GLY A 152 -10.59 11.66 8.71
N ILE A 153 -9.97 10.78 9.51
CA ILE A 153 -10.28 10.55 10.91
C ILE A 153 -9.10 11.03 11.74
N LEU A 154 -9.35 11.99 12.63
CA LEU A 154 -8.38 12.61 13.54
C LEU A 154 -8.85 12.29 14.97
N LYS A 155 -8.29 11.24 15.58
CA LYS A 155 -8.75 10.64 16.84
C LYS A 155 -10.25 10.30 16.77
N ASP A 156 -11.09 11.17 17.35
CA ASP A 156 -12.56 11.02 17.41
C ASP A 156 -13.29 12.12 16.60
N SER A 157 -12.61 12.76 15.65
CA SER A 157 -13.19 13.79 14.79
C SER A 157 -13.05 13.45 13.30
N PHE A 158 -13.97 13.96 12.49
CA PHE A 158 -14.04 13.66 11.07
C PHE A 158 -13.81 14.91 10.24
N VAL A 159 -13.02 14.77 9.17
CA VAL A 159 -12.79 15.81 8.17
C VAL A 159 -13.19 15.27 6.81
N VAL A 160 -14.11 15.96 6.15
CA VAL A 160 -14.47 15.68 4.75
C VAL A 160 -13.45 16.32 3.84
N ASN A 161 -12.95 15.58 2.85
CA ASN A 161 -11.96 15.99 1.87
C ASN A 161 -10.77 16.71 2.54
N PRO A 162 -10.01 16.02 3.42
CA PRO A 162 -8.81 16.59 4.01
C PRO A 162 -7.79 16.91 2.91
N ASP A 163 -7.18 18.09 3.00
CA ASP A 163 -6.15 18.56 2.09
C ASP A 163 -4.80 17.85 2.35
N LEU A 164 -3.74 18.19 1.61
CA LEU A 164 -2.44 17.53 1.77
C LEU A 164 -1.88 17.63 3.20
N GLN A 165 -2.10 18.75 3.90
CA GLN A 165 -1.57 18.97 5.25
C GLN A 165 -2.42 18.24 6.28
N GLU A 166 -3.74 18.36 6.21
CA GLU A 166 -4.66 17.65 7.12
C GLU A 166 -4.51 16.12 7.00
N MET A 167 -4.16 15.63 5.82
CA MET A 167 -3.91 14.19 5.58
C MET A 167 -2.70 13.63 6.32
N GLU A 168 -1.69 14.46 6.62
CA GLU A 168 -0.52 14.03 7.42
C GLU A 168 -0.88 13.84 8.89
N GLU A 169 -1.92 14.53 9.37
CA GLU A 169 -2.40 14.44 10.75
C GLU A 169 -3.43 13.31 10.95
N CYS A 170 -4.07 12.85 9.88
CA CYS A 170 -5.12 11.84 9.93
C CYS A 170 -4.59 10.47 10.40
N ASP A 171 -5.23 9.92 11.42
CA ASP A 171 -4.98 8.57 11.91
C ASP A 171 -5.45 7.53 10.88
N PHE A 172 -6.60 7.78 10.24
CA PHE A 172 -7.20 6.88 9.26
C PHE A 172 -7.85 7.65 8.12
N THR A 173 -7.77 7.12 6.90
CA THR A 173 -8.38 7.76 5.73
C THR A 173 -9.20 6.76 4.91
N LEU A 174 -10.34 7.22 4.39
CA LEU A 174 -11.30 6.41 3.63
C LEU A 174 -11.75 7.19 2.40
N VAL A 175 -11.73 6.57 1.23
CA VAL A 175 -12.50 7.04 0.08
C VAL A 175 -13.81 6.28 0.04
N VAL A 176 -14.91 7.01 -0.08
CA VAL A 176 -16.27 6.47 -0.13
C VAL A 176 -16.93 6.98 -1.41
N ALA A 177 -17.54 6.08 -2.19
CA ALA A 177 -18.32 6.42 -3.36
C ALA A 177 -19.69 5.73 -3.32
N GLY A 178 -20.70 6.40 -3.83
CA GLY A 178 -22.08 5.91 -3.76
C GLY A 178 -23.06 6.69 -4.63
N THR A 179 -24.28 6.17 -4.70
CA THR A 179 -25.43 6.86 -5.28
C THR A 179 -26.17 7.66 -4.19
N GLU A 180 -27.29 8.28 -4.56
CA GLU A 180 -28.20 8.89 -3.59
C GLU A 180 -28.74 7.91 -2.55
N ASP A 181 -28.88 6.63 -2.93
CA ASP A 181 -29.55 5.61 -2.12
C ASP A 181 -28.58 4.78 -1.30
N ALA A 182 -27.38 4.49 -1.83
CA ALA A 182 -26.47 3.54 -1.21
C ALA A 182 -24.99 3.87 -1.43
N VAL A 183 -24.16 3.45 -0.47
CA VAL A 183 -22.70 3.36 -0.65
C VAL A 183 -22.40 2.16 -1.54
N LEU A 184 -21.58 2.38 -2.56
CA LEU A 184 -21.19 1.35 -3.53
C LEU A 184 -19.79 0.83 -3.29
N MET A 185 -18.89 1.72 -2.87
CA MET A 185 -17.47 1.40 -2.78
C MET A 185 -16.84 2.14 -1.60
N VAL A 186 -16.01 1.42 -0.84
CA VAL A 186 -15.14 2.00 0.18
C VAL A 186 -13.72 1.47 -0.01
N GLU A 187 -12.73 2.32 0.21
CA GLU A 187 -11.32 1.94 0.29
C GLU A 187 -10.58 2.85 1.27
N GLY A 188 -9.96 2.29 2.30
CA GLY A 188 -9.22 3.07 3.29
C GLY A 188 -8.28 2.26 4.17
N GLY A 189 -7.45 2.99 4.92
CA GLY A 189 -6.49 2.42 5.86
C GLY A 189 -5.74 3.47 6.67
N GLY A 190 -5.09 3.03 7.74
CA GLY A 190 -4.34 3.88 8.67
C GLY A 190 -4.01 3.16 9.98
N LEU A 191 -3.90 3.95 11.05
CA LEU A 191 -3.83 3.51 12.45
C LEU A 191 -5.13 2.83 12.89
N GLU A 192 -5.15 2.16 14.04
CA GLU A 192 -6.34 1.38 14.42
C GLU A 192 -7.58 2.26 14.72
N ILE A 193 -8.72 1.96 14.08
CA ILE A 193 -10.03 2.54 14.40
C ILE A 193 -11.05 1.47 14.76
N THR A 194 -12.10 1.82 15.52
CA THR A 194 -13.16 0.86 15.86
C THR A 194 -14.19 0.69 14.74
N GLU A 195 -14.92 -0.43 14.76
CA GLU A 195 -16.03 -0.69 13.83
C GLU A 195 -17.11 0.43 13.89
N SER A 196 -17.37 1.00 15.08
CA SER A 196 -18.35 2.09 15.25
C SER A 196 -17.90 3.40 14.61
N VAL A 197 -16.62 3.76 14.74
CA VAL A 197 -16.05 4.97 14.12
C VAL A 197 -16.10 4.85 12.59
N LEU A 198 -15.82 3.66 12.05
CA LEU A 198 -15.96 3.39 10.62
C LEU A 198 -17.40 3.62 10.15
N LEU A 199 -18.41 3.08 10.85
CA LEU A 199 -19.82 3.26 10.49
C LEU A 199 -20.23 4.74 10.50
N GLU A 200 -19.81 5.49 11.51
CA GLU A 200 -20.10 6.92 11.61
C GLU A 200 -19.45 7.72 10.46
N ALA A 201 -18.21 7.39 10.09
CA ALA A 201 -17.55 7.98 8.93
C ALA A 201 -18.32 7.71 7.62
N LEU A 202 -18.87 6.50 7.45
CA LEU A 202 -19.68 6.15 6.28
C LEU A 202 -21.00 6.91 6.24
N ASP A 203 -21.66 7.12 7.38
CA ASP A 203 -22.91 7.88 7.48
C ASP A 203 -22.68 9.35 7.07
N ILE A 204 -21.60 9.97 7.58
CA ILE A 204 -21.21 11.34 7.22
C ILE A 204 -20.85 11.43 5.73
N ALA A 205 -20.06 10.47 5.24
CA ALA A 205 -19.67 10.43 3.83
C ALA A 205 -20.88 10.33 2.89
N HIS A 206 -21.84 9.46 3.20
CA HIS A 206 -23.03 9.27 2.36
C HIS A 206 -23.88 10.54 2.29
N LYS A 207 -23.99 11.29 3.39
CA LYS A 207 -24.68 12.58 3.41
C LYS A 207 -24.07 13.57 2.40
N GLU A 208 -22.75 13.69 2.36
CA GLU A 208 -22.07 14.58 1.41
C GLU A 208 -22.11 14.06 -0.03
N ILE A 209 -22.04 12.74 -0.22
CA ILE A 209 -22.22 12.11 -1.54
C ILE A 209 -23.57 12.49 -2.15
N LYS A 210 -24.66 12.54 -1.37
CA LYS A 210 -25.98 12.96 -1.86
C LYS A 210 -25.96 14.40 -2.41
N ASN A 211 -25.24 15.31 -1.76
CA ASN A 211 -25.07 16.68 -2.25
C ASN A 211 -24.36 16.71 -3.61
N VAL A 212 -23.28 15.93 -3.75
CA VAL A 212 -22.51 15.81 -5.00
C VAL A 212 -23.32 15.13 -6.12
N VAL A 213 -24.14 14.12 -5.79
CA VAL A 213 -25.05 13.48 -6.75
C VAL A 213 -26.10 14.48 -7.24
N ASN A 214 -26.68 15.28 -6.33
CA ASN A 214 -27.66 16.31 -6.69
C ASN A 214 -27.06 17.35 -7.66
N LEU A 215 -25.80 17.78 -7.45
CA LEU A 215 -25.10 18.66 -8.37
C LEU A 215 -25.03 18.07 -9.79
N GLN A 216 -24.70 16.78 -9.91
CA GLN A 216 -24.65 16.10 -11.20
C GLN A 216 -26.04 16.01 -11.85
N LYS A 217 -27.10 15.73 -11.07
CA LYS A 217 -28.50 15.72 -11.56
C LYS A 217 -28.92 17.08 -12.12
N GLN A 218 -28.51 18.18 -11.50
CA GLN A 218 -28.75 19.53 -12.03
C GLN A 218 -28.09 19.71 -13.41
N LEU A 219 -26.84 19.27 -13.58
CA LEU A 219 -26.16 19.34 -14.87
C LEU A 219 -26.87 18.50 -15.95
N VAL A 220 -27.28 17.27 -15.60
CA VAL A 220 -28.04 16.39 -16.50
C VAL A 220 -29.36 17.02 -16.92
N ALA A 221 -30.09 17.66 -16.00
CA ALA A 221 -31.33 18.35 -16.33
C ALA A 221 -31.14 19.49 -17.36
N LEU A 222 -29.96 20.13 -17.38
CA LEU A 222 -29.65 21.22 -18.30
C LEU A 222 -29.20 20.75 -19.69
N ILE A 223 -28.49 19.62 -19.79
CA ILE A 223 -27.77 19.26 -21.04
C ILE A 223 -27.68 17.75 -21.32
N GLY A 224 -28.31 16.91 -20.50
CA GLY A 224 -28.27 15.46 -20.64
C GLY A 224 -28.86 15.00 -21.97
N LYS A 225 -28.18 14.05 -22.62
CA LYS A 225 -28.69 13.42 -23.84
C LYS A 225 -29.63 12.26 -23.49
N PRO A 226 -30.64 11.96 -24.34
CA PRO A 226 -31.40 10.73 -24.23
C PRO A 226 -30.48 9.50 -24.26
N LYS A 227 -30.72 8.54 -23.36
CA LYS A 227 -29.92 7.31 -23.28
C LYS A 227 -30.22 6.40 -24.46
N ARG A 228 -29.19 5.72 -24.96
CA ARG A 228 -29.34 4.62 -25.93
C ARG A 228 -30.22 3.54 -25.29
N PHE A 229 -31.07 2.92 -26.10
CA PHE A 229 -31.84 1.77 -25.65
C PHE A 229 -30.91 0.57 -25.47
N VAL A 230 -31.03 -0.12 -24.33
CA VAL A 230 -30.37 -1.41 -24.09
C VAL A 230 -31.45 -2.46 -24.16
N THR A 231 -31.30 -3.41 -25.09
CA THR A 231 -32.19 -4.57 -25.14
C THR A 231 -31.87 -5.46 -23.95
N PRO A 232 -32.80 -5.66 -23.00
CA PRO A 232 -32.56 -6.58 -21.91
C PRO A 232 -32.32 -7.99 -22.47
N PRO A 233 -31.47 -8.81 -21.84
CA PRO A 233 -31.30 -10.21 -22.24
C PRO A 233 -32.66 -10.92 -22.25
N GLN A 234 -33.12 -11.37 -23.41
CA GLN A 234 -34.36 -12.14 -23.49
C GLN A 234 -34.07 -13.57 -23.00
N LEU A 235 -34.72 -13.95 -21.92
CA LEU A 235 -34.67 -15.32 -21.42
C LEU A 235 -35.64 -16.17 -22.23
N ASN A 236 -35.12 -17.11 -23.02
CA ASN A 236 -35.96 -18.13 -23.63
C ASN A 236 -36.45 -19.09 -22.54
N GLU A 237 -37.71 -18.93 -22.11
CA GLU A 237 -38.29 -19.74 -21.04
C GLU A 237 -38.31 -21.24 -21.37
N GLU A 238 -38.52 -21.59 -22.63
CA GLU A 238 -38.52 -22.99 -23.07
C GLU A 238 -37.11 -23.59 -22.94
N LEU A 239 -36.09 -22.85 -23.42
CA LEU A 239 -34.69 -23.26 -23.26
C LEU A 239 -34.30 -23.34 -21.77
N MET A 240 -34.73 -22.39 -20.94
CA MET A 240 -34.49 -22.43 -19.49
C MET A 240 -35.09 -23.67 -18.84
N ARG A 241 -36.31 -24.07 -19.22
CA ARG A 241 -36.93 -25.32 -18.73
C ARG A 241 -36.14 -26.55 -19.17
N SER A 242 -35.67 -26.58 -20.42
CA SER A 242 -34.85 -27.69 -20.95
C SER A 242 -33.47 -27.78 -20.28
N VAL A 243 -32.78 -26.66 -20.08
CA VAL A 243 -31.52 -26.62 -19.32
C VAL A 243 -31.75 -27.11 -17.90
N SER A 244 -32.80 -26.62 -17.24
CA SER A 244 -33.13 -27.02 -15.87
C SER A 244 -33.46 -28.51 -15.75
N SER A 245 -34.24 -29.08 -16.67
CA SER A 245 -34.62 -30.50 -16.58
C SER A 245 -33.42 -31.45 -16.70
N ILE A 246 -32.40 -31.09 -17.47
CA ILE A 246 -31.19 -31.91 -17.68
C ILE A 246 -30.15 -31.67 -16.57
N ALA A 247 -29.97 -30.42 -16.17
CA ALA A 247 -28.83 -30.00 -15.37
C ALA A 247 -29.12 -29.89 -13.87
N LEU A 248 -30.35 -29.61 -13.45
CA LEU A 248 -30.69 -29.21 -12.07
C LEU A 248 -30.13 -30.16 -11.00
N ASP A 249 -30.45 -31.45 -11.10
CA ASP A 249 -30.01 -32.42 -10.09
C ASP A 249 -28.51 -32.71 -10.15
N LYS A 250 -27.91 -32.65 -11.35
CA LYS A 250 -26.46 -32.79 -11.54
C LYS A 250 -25.72 -31.61 -10.91
N ILE A 251 -26.20 -30.38 -11.12
CA ILE A 251 -25.63 -29.16 -10.53
C ILE A 251 -25.76 -29.24 -9.00
N LYS A 252 -26.92 -29.60 -8.46
CA LYS A 252 -27.12 -29.73 -7.00
C LYS A 252 -26.11 -30.67 -6.34
N GLN A 253 -25.75 -31.77 -7.01
CA GLN A 253 -24.72 -32.69 -6.53
C GLN A 253 -23.30 -32.12 -6.70
N ALA A 254 -23.05 -31.39 -7.79
CA ALA A 254 -21.74 -30.82 -8.07
C ALA A 254 -21.39 -29.62 -7.17
N ILE A 255 -22.33 -28.72 -6.87
CA ILE A 255 -22.05 -27.49 -6.10
C ILE A 255 -21.60 -27.77 -4.66
N VAL A 256 -21.95 -28.94 -4.10
CA VAL A 256 -21.57 -29.35 -2.74
C VAL A 256 -20.23 -30.11 -2.69
N ILE A 257 -19.54 -30.27 -3.82
CA ILE A 257 -18.18 -30.83 -3.86
C ILE A 257 -17.25 -29.81 -3.20
N PRO A 258 -16.54 -30.16 -2.10
CA PRO A 258 -15.71 -29.19 -1.38
C PRO A 258 -14.49 -28.72 -2.18
N ASP A 259 -13.79 -29.65 -2.84
CA ASP A 259 -12.61 -29.38 -3.67
C ASP A 259 -12.95 -28.49 -4.87
N LYS A 260 -12.23 -27.37 -5.00
CA LYS A 260 -12.54 -26.35 -6.01
C LYS A 260 -12.37 -26.87 -7.43
N LEU A 261 -11.25 -27.52 -7.73
CA LEU A 261 -10.91 -27.92 -9.10
C LEU A 261 -11.82 -29.05 -9.56
N LEU A 262 -12.04 -30.06 -8.70
CA LEU A 262 -12.97 -31.14 -8.96
C LEU A 262 -14.39 -30.61 -9.16
N ARG A 263 -14.84 -29.65 -8.34
CA ARG A 263 -16.15 -28.99 -8.51
C ARG A 263 -16.24 -28.31 -9.87
N GLN A 264 -15.24 -27.52 -10.24
CA GLN A 264 -15.22 -26.78 -11.49
C GLN A 264 -15.17 -27.70 -12.71
N ASP A 265 -14.34 -28.74 -12.69
CA ASP A 265 -14.27 -29.76 -13.75
C ASP A 265 -15.59 -30.51 -13.89
N THR A 266 -16.24 -30.85 -12.78
CA THR A 266 -17.56 -31.51 -12.78
C THR A 266 -18.62 -30.61 -13.41
N LEU A 267 -18.70 -29.33 -13.02
CA LEU A 267 -19.63 -28.36 -13.59
C LEU A 267 -19.37 -28.13 -15.09
N ASN A 268 -18.11 -28.03 -15.50
CA ASN A 268 -17.72 -27.88 -16.90
C ASN A 268 -18.15 -29.09 -17.75
N ASN A 269 -17.99 -30.30 -17.23
CA ASN A 269 -18.45 -31.51 -17.91
C ASN A 269 -19.98 -31.55 -18.03
N ILE A 270 -20.70 -31.19 -16.97
CA ILE A 270 -22.18 -31.09 -17.02
C ILE A 270 -22.60 -30.05 -18.08
N LEU A 271 -21.98 -28.86 -18.09
CA LEU A 271 -22.26 -27.83 -19.08
C LEU A 271 -22.00 -28.34 -20.51
N LYS A 272 -20.88 -29.04 -20.73
CA LYS A 272 -20.55 -29.61 -22.04
C LYS A 272 -21.59 -30.63 -22.50
N ASP A 273 -22.09 -31.48 -21.60
CA ASP A 273 -23.14 -32.45 -21.91
C ASP A 273 -24.45 -31.75 -22.27
N VAL A 274 -24.85 -30.73 -21.48
CA VAL A 274 -26.06 -29.93 -21.74
C VAL A 274 -25.98 -29.19 -23.07
N VAL A 275 -24.81 -28.59 -23.39
CA VAL A 275 -24.58 -27.95 -24.69
C VAL A 275 -24.66 -28.98 -25.82
N THR A 276 -24.07 -30.16 -25.65
CA THR A 276 -24.11 -31.21 -26.68
C THR A 276 -25.54 -31.70 -26.93
N GLU A 277 -26.37 -31.78 -25.90
CA GLU A 277 -27.74 -32.28 -25.98
C GLU A 277 -28.73 -31.24 -26.55
N LEU A 278 -28.56 -29.96 -26.20
CA LEU A 278 -29.51 -28.90 -26.56
C LEU A 278 -29.11 -28.08 -27.80
N ASN A 279 -27.81 -27.99 -28.13
CA ASN A 279 -27.32 -27.24 -29.28
C ASN A 279 -27.39 -28.05 -30.58
N THR A 280 -28.58 -28.54 -30.93
CA THR A 280 -28.81 -29.43 -32.10
C THR A 280 -29.35 -28.70 -33.33
N GLY A 281 -29.61 -27.40 -33.22
CA GLY A 281 -30.18 -26.57 -34.28
C GLY A 281 -29.16 -26.13 -35.34
N ALA A 282 -29.65 -25.41 -36.35
CA ALA A 282 -28.79 -24.77 -37.37
C ALA A 282 -28.08 -23.51 -36.83
N GLU A 283 -28.64 -22.88 -35.80
CA GLU A 283 -28.05 -21.74 -35.09
C GLU A 283 -27.35 -22.23 -33.82
N ASP A 284 -26.16 -21.68 -33.56
CA ASP A 284 -25.38 -22.00 -32.36
C ASP A 284 -25.92 -21.23 -31.15
N ILE A 285 -26.57 -21.95 -30.24
CA ILE A 285 -27.15 -21.42 -29.00
C ILE A 285 -26.30 -21.75 -27.76
N SER A 286 -25.05 -22.18 -27.94
CA SER A 286 -24.16 -22.58 -26.84
C SER A 286 -23.94 -21.47 -25.79
N LYS A 287 -23.88 -20.20 -26.23
CA LYS A 287 -23.75 -19.03 -25.34
C LYS A 287 -24.98 -18.85 -24.45
N ASP A 288 -26.18 -18.99 -25.02
CA ASP A 288 -27.44 -18.87 -24.29
C ASP A 288 -27.61 -20.01 -23.28
N ILE A 289 -27.25 -21.23 -23.68
CA ILE A 289 -27.23 -22.40 -22.78
C ILE A 289 -26.27 -22.15 -21.60
N SER A 290 -25.05 -21.68 -21.89
CA SER A 290 -24.04 -21.39 -20.85
C SER A 290 -24.50 -20.30 -19.90
N PHE A 291 -25.12 -19.24 -20.42
CA PHE A 291 -25.70 -18.17 -19.60
C PHE A 291 -26.79 -18.69 -18.66
N LEU A 292 -27.73 -19.50 -19.18
CA LEU A 292 -28.81 -20.08 -18.40
C LEU A 292 -28.30 -21.09 -17.36
N PHE A 293 -27.29 -21.89 -17.71
CA PHE A 293 -26.63 -22.80 -16.79
C PHE A 293 -25.99 -22.06 -15.62
N ASN A 294 -25.22 -21.01 -15.90
CA ASN A 294 -24.57 -20.19 -14.86
C ASN A 294 -25.58 -19.46 -13.98
N LYS A 295 -26.70 -19.00 -14.57
CA LYS A 295 -27.81 -18.42 -13.81
C LYS A 295 -28.44 -19.45 -12.87
N LEU A 296 -28.68 -20.67 -13.35
CA LEU A 296 -29.20 -21.76 -12.52
C LEU A 296 -28.24 -22.12 -11.38
N GLU A 297 -26.94 -22.20 -11.65
CA GLU A 297 -25.91 -22.40 -10.62
C GLU A 297 -25.97 -21.29 -9.56
N LYS A 298 -26.01 -20.03 -9.99
CA LYS A 298 -26.13 -18.86 -9.10
C LYS A 298 -27.34 -18.98 -8.17
N ASP A 299 -28.51 -19.25 -8.74
CA ASP A 299 -29.77 -19.33 -7.99
C ASP A 299 -29.75 -20.50 -7.00
N LEU A 300 -29.18 -21.64 -7.36
CA LEU A 300 -29.06 -22.80 -6.47
C LEU A 300 -28.14 -22.52 -5.28
N VAL A 301 -26.96 -21.96 -5.52
CA VAL A 301 -26.01 -21.63 -4.44
C VAL A 301 -26.60 -20.58 -3.50
N ARG A 302 -27.26 -19.56 -4.03
CA ARG A 302 -27.91 -18.51 -3.23
C ARG A 302 -29.03 -19.07 -2.35
N ASN A 303 -29.94 -19.86 -2.93
CA ASN A 303 -31.05 -20.45 -2.18
C ASN A 303 -30.56 -21.47 -1.14
N MET A 304 -29.49 -22.22 -1.43
CA MET A 304 -28.87 -23.11 -0.45
C MET A 304 -28.40 -22.32 0.79
N VAL A 305 -27.70 -21.20 0.59
CA VAL A 305 -27.24 -20.35 1.70
C VAL A 305 -28.41 -19.71 2.46
N LEU A 306 -29.41 -19.18 1.75
CA LEU A 306 -30.53 -18.47 2.33
C LEU A 306 -31.52 -19.39 3.07
N ASP A 307 -31.83 -20.55 2.51
CA ASP A 307 -32.90 -21.43 3.00
C ASP A 307 -32.37 -22.55 3.90
N GLN A 308 -31.19 -23.09 3.59
CA GLN A 308 -30.62 -24.23 4.32
C GLN A 308 -29.53 -23.81 5.32
N GLY A 309 -29.00 -22.59 5.19
CA GLY A 309 -27.92 -22.09 6.06
C GLY A 309 -26.58 -22.80 5.84
N THR A 310 -26.42 -23.50 4.72
CA THR A 310 -25.23 -24.29 4.36
C THR A 310 -24.55 -23.70 3.13
N ARG A 311 -23.23 -23.85 3.07
CA ARG A 311 -22.38 -23.35 1.98
C ARG A 311 -21.90 -24.48 1.08
N ALA A 312 -21.32 -24.11 -0.07
CA ALA A 312 -20.81 -25.05 -1.08
C ALA A 312 -19.76 -26.04 -0.54
N ASP A 313 -19.01 -25.64 0.50
CA ASP A 313 -18.02 -26.48 1.18
C ASP A 313 -18.53 -27.09 2.50
N GLY A 314 -19.85 -27.00 2.77
CA GLY A 314 -20.50 -27.56 3.95
C GLY A 314 -20.40 -26.70 5.22
N ARG A 315 -19.71 -25.56 5.19
CA ARG A 315 -19.61 -24.66 6.35
C ARG A 315 -20.93 -23.93 6.65
N ARG A 316 -21.04 -23.45 7.89
CA ARG A 316 -22.02 -22.41 8.24
C ARG A 316 -21.58 -21.03 7.73
N ALA A 317 -22.52 -20.10 7.71
CA ALA A 317 -22.30 -18.72 7.30
C ALA A 317 -21.22 -18.00 8.14
N ASP A 318 -21.08 -18.32 9.42
CA ASP A 318 -20.18 -17.66 10.36
C ASP A 318 -18.79 -18.32 10.51
N GLU A 319 -18.55 -19.43 9.81
CA GLU A 319 -17.39 -20.29 10.01
C GLU A 319 -16.20 -19.93 9.11
N VAL A 320 -14.99 -19.87 9.68
CA VAL A 320 -13.73 -19.65 8.96
C VAL A 320 -13.15 -20.99 8.49
N ARG A 321 -12.51 -21.03 7.31
CA ARG A 321 -11.82 -22.25 6.84
C ARG A 321 -10.66 -22.63 7.75
N LYS A 322 -10.22 -23.89 7.67
CA LYS A 322 -9.03 -24.36 8.39
C LYS A 322 -7.81 -23.49 8.07
N ILE A 323 -7.09 -23.10 9.12
CA ILE A 323 -5.87 -22.27 9.04
C ILE A 323 -4.66 -23.11 9.46
N SER A 324 -3.57 -22.98 8.74
CA SER A 324 -2.24 -23.42 9.14
C SER A 324 -1.20 -22.43 8.63
N ALA A 325 -0.06 -22.33 9.31
CA ALA A 325 1.05 -21.54 8.81
C ALA A 325 2.39 -22.13 9.28
N ASP A 326 3.41 -21.97 8.44
CA ASP A 326 4.80 -22.27 8.76
C ASP A 326 5.63 -20.99 8.61
N VAL A 327 6.54 -20.73 9.55
CA VAL A 327 7.44 -19.57 9.54
C VAL A 327 8.90 -20.00 9.40
N GLY A 328 9.77 -19.14 8.86
CA GLY A 328 11.20 -19.45 8.70
C GLY A 328 11.50 -20.56 7.69
N ILE A 329 10.60 -20.77 6.71
CA ILE A 329 10.69 -21.87 5.74
C ILE A 329 11.74 -21.63 4.63
N LEU A 330 12.15 -20.39 4.40
CA LEU A 330 13.17 -20.04 3.40
C LEU A 330 14.52 -19.75 4.08
N PRO A 331 15.57 -20.58 3.89
CA PRO A 331 16.83 -20.47 4.64
C PRO A 331 17.60 -19.15 4.46
N ARG A 332 17.33 -18.43 3.36
CA ARG A 332 18.05 -17.21 2.96
C ARG A 332 17.23 -15.94 3.13
N ALA A 333 15.92 -16.06 3.34
CA ALA A 333 15.08 -14.89 3.55
C ALA A 333 15.36 -14.26 4.90
N HIS A 334 15.14 -12.94 5.04
CA HIS A 334 15.24 -12.30 6.36
C HIS A 334 14.03 -12.68 7.22
N GLY A 335 12.85 -12.88 6.62
CA GLY A 335 11.74 -13.59 7.26
C GLY A 335 10.85 -14.22 6.19
N SER A 336 10.16 -15.30 6.55
CA SER A 336 9.26 -15.98 5.61
C SER A 336 8.10 -16.63 6.34
N ALA A 337 6.94 -16.66 5.70
CA ALA A 337 5.76 -17.36 6.18
C ALA A 337 4.97 -17.96 5.02
N LEU A 338 4.59 -19.23 5.14
CA LEU A 338 3.58 -19.87 4.28
C LEU A 338 2.26 -19.88 5.05
N PHE A 339 1.36 -18.96 4.72
CA PHE A 339 0.04 -18.90 5.36
C PHE A 339 -0.99 -19.61 4.48
N VAL A 340 -1.75 -20.53 5.07
CA VAL A 340 -2.78 -21.32 4.39
C VAL A 340 -4.11 -21.15 5.10
N ARG A 341 -5.16 -20.84 4.34
CA ARG A 341 -6.55 -20.80 4.80
C ARG A 341 -7.47 -21.48 3.79
N GLY A 342 -7.87 -22.71 4.07
CA GLY A 342 -8.49 -23.58 3.07
C GLY A 342 -7.58 -23.74 1.85
N GLU A 343 -8.14 -23.58 0.65
CA GLU A 343 -7.39 -23.59 -0.63
C GLU A 343 -6.91 -22.17 -1.04
N THR A 344 -6.53 -21.36 -0.06
CA THR A 344 -5.85 -20.08 -0.29
C THR A 344 -4.51 -20.12 0.42
N GLN A 345 -3.42 -20.04 -0.35
CA GLN A 345 -2.06 -20.15 0.15
C GLN A 345 -1.22 -18.98 -0.33
N ALA A 346 -0.57 -18.30 0.61
CA ALA A 346 0.31 -17.17 0.36
C ALA A 346 1.69 -17.41 0.96
N LEU A 347 2.72 -17.39 0.11
CA LEU A 347 4.11 -17.32 0.54
C LEU A 347 4.51 -15.86 0.69
N ALA A 348 4.65 -15.38 1.92
CA ALA A 348 5.10 -14.04 2.22
C ALA A 348 6.58 -14.06 2.63
N VAL A 349 7.36 -13.16 2.06
CA VAL A 349 8.81 -13.07 2.28
C VAL A 349 9.21 -11.64 2.58
N VAL A 350 9.93 -11.44 3.69
CA VAL A 350 10.48 -10.16 4.11
C VAL A 350 11.94 -10.04 3.71
N THR A 351 12.29 -8.89 3.15
CA THR A 351 13.67 -8.45 2.93
C THR A 351 13.87 -7.09 3.58
N LEU A 352 14.81 -7.06 4.53
CA LEU A 352 15.32 -5.84 5.17
C LEU A 352 16.50 -5.26 4.36
N GLY A 353 16.49 -3.95 4.14
CA GLY A 353 17.50 -3.19 3.40
C GLY A 353 17.84 -1.86 4.06
N THR A 354 18.69 -1.07 3.41
CA THR A 354 19.12 0.26 3.89
C THR A 354 18.34 1.39 3.20
N SER A 355 18.65 2.64 3.53
CA SER A 355 18.02 3.83 2.92
C SER A 355 18.29 3.96 1.41
N GLU A 356 19.32 3.31 0.87
CA GLU A 356 19.58 3.20 -0.57
C GLU A 356 18.55 2.35 -1.30
N ASP A 357 17.94 1.39 -0.60
CA ASP A 357 16.93 0.49 -1.13
C ASP A 357 15.51 1.11 -1.12
N GLU A 358 15.37 2.33 -0.58
CA GLU A 358 14.10 3.06 -0.59
C GLU A 358 13.65 3.40 -2.01
N GLN A 359 12.39 3.14 -2.29
CA GLN A 359 11.81 3.48 -3.58
C GLN A 359 11.58 5.00 -3.66
N ARG A 360 12.22 5.66 -4.63
CA ARG A 360 11.94 7.05 -4.96
C ARG A 360 10.62 7.15 -5.72
N ILE A 361 9.73 8.02 -5.25
CA ILE A 361 8.44 8.31 -5.85
C ILE A 361 8.47 9.74 -6.37
N ASP A 362 8.32 9.90 -7.69
CA ASP A 362 8.14 11.19 -8.36
C ASP A 362 6.64 11.37 -8.63
N ALA A 363 5.97 12.17 -7.80
CA ALA A 363 4.53 12.39 -7.84
C ALA A 363 4.19 13.88 -8.04
N LEU A 364 2.92 14.17 -8.35
CA LEU A 364 2.44 15.55 -8.47
C LEU A 364 2.65 16.32 -7.17
N GLU A 365 2.40 15.68 -6.03
CA GLU A 365 2.60 16.23 -4.68
C GLU A 365 4.05 16.62 -4.39
N GLY A 366 5.03 15.91 -4.96
CA GLY A 366 6.43 16.06 -4.58
C GLY A 366 7.25 14.80 -4.83
N GLU A 367 8.57 14.94 -4.71
CA GLU A 367 9.45 13.78 -4.60
C GLU A 367 9.40 13.26 -3.16
N SER A 368 9.20 11.95 -3.02
CA SER A 368 9.21 11.28 -1.72
C SER A 368 9.95 9.95 -1.79
N LYS A 369 10.22 9.35 -0.62
CA LYS A 369 10.83 8.03 -0.52
C LYS A 369 9.91 7.08 0.24
N LYS A 370 9.73 5.89 -0.30
CA LYS A 370 8.90 4.82 0.26
C LYS A 370 9.82 3.73 0.82
N ALA A 371 9.85 3.65 2.15
CA ALA A 371 10.69 2.69 2.89
C ALA A 371 9.98 1.38 3.23
N PHE A 372 8.66 1.33 3.12
CA PHE A 372 7.88 0.10 3.22
C PHE A 372 7.22 -0.19 1.89
N MET A 373 7.46 -1.37 1.34
CA MET A 373 6.95 -1.79 0.04
C MET A 373 6.32 -3.17 0.18
N LEU A 374 5.10 -3.33 -0.32
CA LEU A 374 4.48 -4.65 -0.48
C LEU A 374 4.20 -4.94 -1.95
N HIS A 375 4.84 -5.99 -2.46
CA HIS A 375 4.59 -6.50 -3.80
C HIS A 375 3.78 -7.79 -3.72
N TYR A 376 2.67 -7.82 -4.44
CA TYR A 376 1.76 -8.96 -4.50
C TYR A 376 1.79 -9.54 -5.91
N ASN A 377 1.96 -10.86 -6.01
CA ASN A 377 2.00 -11.58 -7.28
C ASN A 377 0.93 -12.68 -7.30
N PHE A 378 0.23 -12.79 -8.42
CA PHE A 378 -0.83 -13.78 -8.64
C PHE A 378 -0.52 -14.62 -9.88
N PRO A 379 0.40 -15.59 -9.77
CA PRO A 379 0.76 -16.43 -10.90
C PRO A 379 -0.43 -17.31 -11.34
N PRO A 380 -0.56 -17.62 -12.64
CA PRO A 380 -1.75 -18.28 -13.17
C PRO A 380 -1.92 -19.73 -12.66
N PHE A 381 -0.83 -20.39 -12.26
CA PHE A 381 -0.91 -21.72 -11.64
C PHE A 381 -1.69 -21.71 -10.32
N SER A 382 -1.79 -20.57 -9.62
CA SER A 382 -2.51 -20.46 -8.34
C SER A 382 -4.02 -20.70 -8.46
N VAL A 383 -4.54 -20.65 -9.68
CA VAL A 383 -5.93 -20.97 -10.01
C VAL A 383 -6.04 -22.12 -11.02
N GLY A 384 -4.94 -22.80 -11.32
CA GLY A 384 -4.91 -23.90 -12.30
C GLY A 384 -4.99 -23.47 -13.77
N GLU A 385 -4.67 -22.20 -14.08
CA GLU A 385 -4.78 -21.66 -15.44
C GLU A 385 -3.41 -21.49 -16.12
N VAL A 386 -3.43 -21.32 -17.45
CA VAL A 386 -2.25 -20.97 -18.26
C VAL A 386 -2.44 -19.58 -18.86
N LYS A 387 -1.52 -18.65 -18.53
CA LYS A 387 -1.50 -17.28 -19.07
C LYS A 387 -0.05 -16.83 -19.30
N PHE A 388 0.16 -15.89 -20.22
CA PHE A 388 1.46 -15.25 -20.39
C PHE A 388 1.84 -14.46 -19.15
N LEU A 389 3.05 -14.67 -18.64
CA LEU A 389 3.61 -13.85 -17.57
C LEU A 389 3.94 -12.47 -18.12
N ARG A 390 3.25 -11.46 -17.59
CA ARG A 390 3.48 -10.03 -17.87
C ARG A 390 3.82 -9.33 -16.56
N SER A 391 4.12 -8.03 -16.65
CA SER A 391 4.21 -7.17 -15.47
C SER A 391 2.91 -7.20 -14.67
N ALA A 392 3.01 -6.94 -13.36
CA ALA A 392 1.88 -6.93 -12.45
C ALA A 392 0.69 -6.12 -13.00
N GLY A 393 -0.48 -6.75 -13.02
CA GLY A 393 -1.72 -6.16 -13.48
C GLY A 393 -2.37 -5.25 -12.44
N ARG A 394 -3.46 -4.57 -12.83
CA ARG A 394 -4.19 -3.66 -11.94
C ARG A 394 -4.67 -4.34 -10.66
N ARG A 395 -5.17 -5.59 -10.77
CA ARG A 395 -5.68 -6.35 -9.62
C ARG A 395 -4.59 -6.63 -8.60
N GLU A 396 -3.43 -7.08 -9.06
CA GLU A 396 -2.26 -7.39 -8.24
C GLU A 396 -1.76 -6.15 -7.49
N ILE A 397 -1.59 -5.02 -8.20
CA ILE A 397 -1.17 -3.76 -7.60
C ILE A 397 -2.14 -3.31 -6.49
N GLY A 398 -3.45 -3.33 -6.73
CA GLY A 398 -4.40 -2.90 -5.70
C GLY A 398 -4.61 -3.89 -4.56
N HIS A 399 -4.42 -5.20 -4.78
CA HIS A 399 -4.36 -6.16 -3.66
C HIS A 399 -3.11 -5.92 -2.80
N GLY A 400 -1.96 -5.65 -3.45
CA GLY A 400 -0.72 -5.28 -2.78
C GLY A 400 -0.89 -4.02 -1.94
N MET A 401 -1.45 -2.96 -2.51
CA MET A 401 -1.72 -1.71 -1.79
C MET A 401 -2.70 -1.89 -0.63
N LEU A 402 -3.76 -2.69 -0.77
CA LEU A 402 -4.66 -2.99 0.35
C LEU A 402 -3.91 -3.65 1.52
N ALA A 403 -3.07 -4.63 1.23
CA ALA A 403 -2.27 -5.31 2.25
C ALA A 403 -1.18 -4.39 2.83
N GLU A 404 -0.58 -3.52 2.00
CA GLU A 404 0.40 -2.54 2.45
C GLU A 404 -0.22 -1.56 3.45
N ARG A 405 -1.39 -0.99 3.13
CA ARG A 405 -2.12 -0.11 4.04
C ARG A 405 -2.45 -0.80 5.36
N ALA A 406 -2.86 -2.06 5.32
CA ALA A 406 -3.19 -2.85 6.49
C ALA A 406 -2.01 -3.05 7.46
N LEU A 407 -0.78 -3.16 6.93
CA LEU A 407 0.43 -3.42 7.72
C LEU A 407 1.19 -2.15 8.08
N LYS A 408 1.07 -1.08 7.28
CA LYS A 408 1.82 0.17 7.49
C LYS A 408 1.58 0.78 8.88
N GLY A 409 0.35 0.73 9.38
CA GLY A 409 -0.03 1.30 10.67
C GLY A 409 0.59 0.61 11.90
N ILE A 410 1.10 -0.62 11.75
CA ILE A 410 1.71 -1.39 12.86
C ILE A 410 3.23 -1.44 12.80
N LEU A 411 3.85 -0.83 11.78
CA LEU A 411 5.30 -0.80 11.65
C LEU A 411 5.93 0.17 12.66
N PRO A 412 7.09 -0.17 13.21
CA PRO A 412 7.85 0.74 14.06
C PRO A 412 8.30 1.98 13.28
N PRO A 413 8.48 3.13 13.94
CA PRO A 413 9.07 4.30 13.32
C PRO A 413 10.53 4.02 12.91
N LYS A 414 11.02 4.70 11.87
CA LYS A 414 12.41 4.55 11.39
C LYS A 414 13.46 4.82 12.46
N THR A 415 13.15 5.64 13.46
CA THR A 415 14.05 5.92 14.58
C THR A 415 14.29 4.73 15.49
N GLU A 416 13.32 3.80 15.55
CA GLU A 416 13.39 2.57 16.34
C GLU A 416 13.88 1.40 15.49
N PHE A 417 13.43 1.34 14.24
CA PHE A 417 13.81 0.29 13.30
C PHE A 417 14.27 0.91 11.96
N PRO A 418 15.57 1.25 11.82
CA PRO A 418 16.10 2.05 10.71
C PRO A 418 16.26 1.24 9.40
N TYR A 419 15.27 0.42 9.06
CA TYR A 419 15.30 -0.47 7.91
C TYR A 419 14.29 -0.06 6.84
N THR A 420 14.71 -0.26 5.59
CA THR A 420 13.77 -0.39 4.48
C THR A 420 13.20 -1.81 4.51
N ILE A 421 11.88 -1.94 4.44
CA ILE A 421 11.18 -3.22 4.52
C ILE A 421 10.48 -3.49 3.20
N ARG A 422 10.81 -4.60 2.57
CA ARG A 422 10.10 -5.12 1.40
C ARG A 422 9.43 -6.44 1.76
N ILE A 423 8.13 -6.53 1.49
CA ILE A 423 7.37 -7.78 1.50
C ILE A 423 7.08 -8.17 0.06
N VAL A 424 7.34 -9.43 -0.28
CA VAL A 424 6.80 -10.05 -1.50
C VAL A 424 5.84 -11.16 -1.08
N SER A 425 4.62 -11.14 -1.61
CA SER A 425 3.63 -12.19 -1.40
C SER A 425 3.30 -12.87 -2.72
N ASP A 426 3.76 -14.11 -2.85
CA ASP A 426 3.45 -14.98 -3.98
C ASP A 426 2.25 -15.86 -3.60
N ILE A 427 1.17 -15.74 -4.36
CA ILE A 427 -0.02 -16.57 -4.15
C ILE A 427 0.20 -17.91 -4.85
N LEU A 428 0.18 -18.98 -4.06
CA LEU A 428 0.44 -20.33 -4.56
C LEU A 428 -0.85 -21.09 -4.84
N GLU A 429 -1.92 -20.78 -4.10
CA GLU A 429 -3.29 -21.29 -4.29
C GLU A 429 -4.29 -20.18 -4.00
N SER A 430 -5.39 -20.12 -4.74
CA SER A 430 -6.45 -19.13 -4.49
C SER A 430 -7.86 -19.67 -4.71
N ASN A 431 -8.57 -19.83 -3.60
CA ASN A 431 -10.02 -20.06 -3.59
C ASN A 431 -10.77 -19.13 -2.63
N GLY A 432 -10.19 -17.98 -2.25
CA GLY A 432 -10.88 -16.99 -1.43
C GLY A 432 -9.91 -15.97 -0.86
N SER A 433 -10.10 -14.71 -1.21
CA SER A 433 -9.35 -13.52 -0.78
C SER A 433 -7.88 -13.72 -0.40
N SER A 434 -7.07 -14.02 -1.41
CA SER A 434 -5.60 -14.07 -1.31
C SER A 434 -4.97 -12.78 -0.77
N SER A 435 -5.59 -11.60 -0.99
CA SER A 435 -5.12 -10.34 -0.38
C SER A 435 -5.13 -10.35 1.16
N MET A 436 -6.08 -11.05 1.78
CA MET A 436 -6.15 -11.18 3.24
C MET A 436 -5.16 -12.22 3.74
N ALA A 437 -4.93 -13.29 2.97
CA ALA A 437 -3.85 -14.24 3.24
C ALA A 437 -2.47 -13.56 3.17
N THR A 438 -2.28 -12.61 2.26
CA THR A 438 -1.07 -11.77 2.19
C THR A 438 -0.87 -10.93 3.45
N VAL A 439 -1.93 -10.36 4.03
CA VAL A 439 -1.83 -9.60 5.30
C VAL A 439 -1.41 -10.51 6.46
N CYS A 440 -2.04 -11.67 6.58
CA CYS A 440 -1.72 -12.65 7.63
C CYS A 440 -0.29 -13.19 7.47
N GLY A 441 0.07 -13.64 6.26
CA GLY A 441 1.41 -14.12 5.94
C GLY A 441 2.47 -13.02 6.09
N GLY A 442 2.18 -11.80 5.65
CA GLY A 442 3.06 -10.64 5.80
C GLY A 442 3.33 -10.31 7.27
N THR A 443 2.30 -10.36 8.13
CA THR A 443 2.45 -10.20 9.59
C THR A 443 3.39 -11.26 10.16
N LEU A 444 3.15 -12.54 9.86
CA LEU A 444 3.99 -13.63 10.35
C LEU A 444 5.43 -13.52 9.84
N ALA A 445 5.63 -13.14 8.57
CA ALA A 445 6.95 -12.96 7.98
C ALA A 445 7.70 -11.76 8.58
N LEU A 446 7.01 -10.67 8.95
CA LEU A 446 7.59 -9.53 9.68
C LEU A 446 8.06 -9.96 11.07
N MET A 447 7.22 -10.70 11.79
CA MET A 447 7.55 -11.24 13.12
C MET A 447 8.72 -12.23 13.06
N ASP A 448 8.73 -13.12 12.05
CA ASP A 448 9.82 -14.06 11.79
C ASP A 448 11.12 -13.35 11.44
N ALA A 449 11.06 -12.19 10.76
CA ALA A 449 12.21 -11.35 10.48
C ALA A 449 12.76 -10.57 11.68
N GLY A 450 12.08 -10.62 12.84
CA GLY A 450 12.45 -9.84 14.02
C GLY A 450 12.08 -8.36 13.90
N VAL A 451 11.13 -8.00 13.04
CA VAL A 451 10.61 -6.62 12.99
C VAL A 451 9.75 -6.37 14.22
N PRO A 452 10.04 -5.34 15.03
CA PRO A 452 9.30 -5.03 16.25
C PRO A 452 7.97 -4.32 15.90
N ILE A 453 7.04 -5.08 15.32
CA ILE A 453 5.70 -4.58 15.02
C ILE A 453 4.92 -4.30 16.31
N LYS A 454 4.11 -3.25 16.32
CA LYS A 454 3.30 -2.85 17.48
C LYS A 454 2.32 -3.95 17.90
N SER A 455 1.63 -4.54 16.93
CA SER A 455 0.67 -5.64 17.13
C SER A 455 0.51 -6.44 15.84
N PRO A 456 0.27 -7.77 15.92
CA PRO A 456 -0.06 -8.56 14.74
C PRO A 456 -1.41 -8.14 14.15
N VAL A 457 -1.51 -8.19 12.81
CA VAL A 457 -2.70 -7.85 12.04
C VAL A 457 -3.21 -9.08 11.30
N ALA A 458 -4.51 -9.34 11.39
CA ALA A 458 -5.19 -10.36 10.60
C ALA A 458 -6.17 -9.72 9.60
N GLY A 459 -6.39 -10.41 8.48
CA GLY A 459 -7.35 -10.00 7.46
C GLY A 459 -8.44 -11.05 7.23
N ILE A 460 -9.67 -10.61 7.01
CA ILE A 460 -10.79 -11.47 6.64
C ILE A 460 -11.58 -10.89 5.47
N ALA A 461 -12.11 -11.77 4.62
CA ALA A 461 -13.03 -11.42 3.56
C ALA A 461 -14.42 -11.91 3.90
N MET A 462 -15.39 -11.06 3.65
CA MET A 462 -16.78 -11.22 4.02
C MET A 462 -17.64 -11.02 2.79
N GLY A 463 -18.80 -11.67 2.77
CA GLY A 463 -19.77 -11.50 1.70
C GLY A 463 -21.19 -11.34 2.25
N LEU A 464 -22.09 -10.93 1.37
CA LEU A 464 -23.51 -10.83 1.64
C LEU A 464 -24.31 -11.47 0.51
N ILE A 465 -25.32 -12.24 0.86
CA ILE A 465 -26.38 -12.67 -0.06
C ILE A 465 -27.69 -12.09 0.45
N LYS A 466 -28.42 -11.39 -0.43
CA LYS A 466 -29.70 -10.74 -0.14
C LYS A 466 -30.73 -11.05 -1.22
N GLU A 467 -31.90 -11.51 -0.80
CA GLU A 467 -33.04 -11.81 -1.70
C GLU A 467 -34.34 -11.31 -1.05
N GLY A 468 -34.87 -10.18 -1.56
CA GLY A 468 -35.93 -9.44 -0.87
C GLY A 468 -35.47 -9.01 0.53
N GLU A 469 -36.23 -9.33 1.57
CA GLU A 469 -35.86 -9.04 2.97
C GLU A 469 -34.89 -10.06 3.59
N ARG A 470 -34.72 -11.24 2.98
CA ARG A 470 -33.81 -12.27 3.49
C ARG A 470 -32.37 -11.86 3.25
N THR A 471 -31.50 -11.98 4.26
CA THR A 471 -30.10 -11.56 4.18
C THR A 471 -29.22 -12.48 5.01
N VAL A 472 -28.09 -12.92 4.46
CA VAL A 472 -27.09 -13.75 5.14
C VAL A 472 -25.70 -13.16 4.91
N VAL A 473 -24.97 -12.94 6.01
CA VAL A 473 -23.56 -12.52 5.99
C VAL A 473 -22.67 -13.75 6.03
N LEU A 474 -21.71 -13.82 5.11
CA LEU A 474 -20.76 -14.92 4.96
C LEU A 474 -19.37 -14.53 5.48
N THR A 475 -18.81 -15.36 6.35
CA THR A 475 -17.45 -15.26 6.87
C THR A 475 -16.48 -16.06 6.02
N ASP A 476 -15.33 -15.46 5.68
CA ASP A 476 -14.25 -16.09 4.92
C ASP A 476 -14.76 -16.72 3.61
N ILE A 477 -15.21 -15.83 2.72
CA ILE A 477 -15.85 -16.19 1.46
C ILE A 477 -14.90 -16.93 0.50
N LEU A 478 -15.49 -17.88 -0.24
CA LEU A 478 -14.88 -18.56 -1.37
C LEU A 478 -14.90 -17.68 -2.62
N GLY A 479 -14.08 -18.01 -3.62
CA GLY A 479 -14.14 -17.34 -4.93
C GLY A 479 -15.51 -17.46 -5.61
N LEU A 480 -16.20 -18.59 -5.41
CA LEU A 480 -17.57 -18.80 -5.87
C LEU A 480 -18.55 -17.83 -5.19
N GLU A 481 -18.45 -17.66 -3.88
CA GLU A 481 -19.35 -16.82 -3.08
C GLU A 481 -19.12 -15.33 -3.36
N ASP A 482 -17.88 -14.92 -3.64
CA ASP A 482 -17.54 -13.56 -4.11
C ASP A 482 -18.22 -13.25 -5.46
N HIS A 483 -18.17 -14.21 -6.41
CA HIS A 483 -18.77 -14.03 -7.72
C HIS A 483 -20.30 -13.90 -7.64
N LEU A 484 -20.94 -14.72 -6.81
CA LEU A 484 -22.40 -14.84 -6.72
C LEU A 484 -23.05 -13.94 -5.66
N GLY A 485 -22.26 -13.37 -4.75
CA GLY A 485 -22.69 -12.47 -3.68
C GLY A 485 -22.99 -11.05 -4.17
N ASP A 486 -23.78 -10.36 -3.36
CA ASP A 486 -24.32 -9.03 -3.63
C ASP A 486 -23.44 -7.90 -3.06
N MET A 487 -22.61 -8.24 -2.08
CA MET A 487 -21.58 -7.38 -1.50
C MET A 487 -20.40 -8.24 -1.10
N ASP A 488 -19.20 -7.73 -1.32
CA ASP A 488 -17.97 -8.26 -0.74
C ASP A 488 -17.21 -7.14 -0.01
N PHE A 489 -16.66 -7.47 1.16
CA PHE A 489 -15.80 -6.55 1.86
C PHE A 489 -14.68 -7.27 2.59
N LYS A 490 -13.60 -6.53 2.81
CA LYS A 490 -12.34 -7.01 3.35
C LYS A 490 -11.99 -6.12 4.52
N VAL A 491 -11.76 -6.74 5.67
CA VAL A 491 -11.44 -6.05 6.93
C VAL A 491 -10.12 -6.58 7.44
N THR A 492 -9.19 -5.69 7.69
CA THR A 492 -7.93 -6.02 8.38
C THR A 492 -7.85 -5.27 9.70
N GLY A 493 -7.12 -5.81 10.66
CA GLY A 493 -6.98 -5.16 11.94
C GLY A 493 -6.26 -5.99 12.99
N THR A 494 -5.98 -5.32 14.10
CA THR A 494 -5.46 -5.91 15.34
C THR A 494 -6.62 -6.34 16.24
N GLU A 495 -6.31 -6.65 17.50
CA GLU A 495 -7.33 -6.82 18.55
C GLU A 495 -8.03 -5.50 18.90
N ASP A 496 -7.32 -4.38 18.76
CA ASP A 496 -7.78 -3.05 19.17
C ASP A 496 -8.64 -2.36 18.11
N GLY A 497 -8.45 -2.68 16.83
CA GLY A 497 -9.22 -2.04 15.77
C GLY A 497 -8.86 -2.45 14.35
N ILE A 498 -9.51 -1.80 13.40
CA ILE A 498 -9.36 -1.93 11.95
C ILE A 498 -8.17 -1.10 11.49
N THR A 499 -7.30 -1.69 10.67
CA THR A 499 -6.16 -1.00 10.03
C THR A 499 -6.39 -0.71 8.54
N ALA A 500 -7.27 -1.49 7.88
CA ALA A 500 -7.72 -1.22 6.52
C ALA A 500 -9.10 -1.82 6.27
N PHE A 501 -9.85 -1.15 5.40
CA PHE A 501 -11.19 -1.56 5.00
C PHE A 501 -11.38 -1.36 3.50
N GLN A 502 -11.93 -2.35 2.83
CA GLN A 502 -12.32 -2.27 1.43
C GLN A 502 -13.68 -2.93 1.25
N MET A 503 -14.58 -2.28 0.52
CA MET A 503 -15.92 -2.81 0.26
C MET A 503 -16.35 -2.49 -1.17
N ASP A 504 -17.02 -3.45 -1.79
CA ASP A 504 -17.70 -3.31 -3.08
C ASP A 504 -19.14 -3.86 -2.94
N VAL A 505 -20.12 -3.07 -3.35
CA VAL A 505 -21.54 -3.42 -3.32
C VAL A 505 -22.06 -3.47 -4.75
N LYS A 506 -22.72 -4.57 -5.11
CA LYS A 506 -23.27 -4.79 -6.46
C LYS A 506 -24.76 -4.47 -6.56
N ILE A 507 -25.44 -4.31 -5.42
CA ILE A 507 -26.88 -4.03 -5.34
C ILE A 507 -27.18 -2.79 -4.49
N SER A 508 -28.38 -2.24 -4.63
CA SER A 508 -28.90 -1.27 -3.67
C SER A 508 -29.47 -1.94 -2.41
N GLY A 509 -29.66 -1.18 -1.32
CA GLY A 509 -30.42 -1.65 -0.16
C GLY A 509 -29.64 -2.38 0.94
N VAL A 510 -28.32 -2.16 1.04
CA VAL A 510 -27.55 -2.54 2.25
C VAL A 510 -27.76 -1.49 3.33
N SER A 511 -28.57 -1.80 4.34
CA SER A 511 -28.85 -0.88 5.44
C SER A 511 -27.66 -0.76 6.39
N ARG A 512 -27.63 0.34 7.16
CA ARG A 512 -26.66 0.53 8.25
C ARG A 512 -26.66 -0.62 9.26
N GLU A 513 -27.82 -1.19 9.55
CA GLU A 513 -27.96 -2.32 10.47
C GLU A 513 -27.30 -3.59 9.91
N ILE A 514 -27.51 -3.88 8.62
CA ILE A 514 -26.85 -5.00 7.93
C ILE A 514 -25.33 -4.82 7.97
N MET A 515 -24.85 -3.60 7.72
CA MET A 515 -23.42 -3.29 7.78
C MET A 515 -22.83 -3.49 9.18
N ALA A 516 -23.53 -3.03 10.22
CA ALA A 516 -23.09 -3.17 11.60
C ALA A 516 -22.98 -4.66 12.01
N ASN A 517 -24.00 -5.46 11.67
CA ASN A 517 -23.98 -6.91 11.90
C ASN A 517 -22.83 -7.59 11.14
N ALA A 518 -22.60 -7.16 9.89
CA ALA A 518 -21.54 -7.72 9.07
C ALA A 518 -20.14 -7.39 9.62
N LEU A 519 -19.92 -6.18 10.11
CA LEU A 519 -18.67 -5.76 10.75
C LEU A 519 -18.42 -6.51 12.07
N GLU A 520 -19.45 -6.72 12.89
CA GLU A 520 -19.32 -7.49 14.13
C GLU A 520 -18.96 -8.96 13.85
N GLN A 521 -19.59 -9.57 12.83
CA GLN A 521 -19.22 -10.91 12.39
C GLN A 521 -17.79 -10.95 11.83
N ALA A 522 -17.39 -9.93 11.08
CA ALA A 522 -16.03 -9.78 10.56
C ALA A 522 -15.00 -9.66 11.70
N LYS A 523 -15.31 -8.91 12.76
CA LYS A 523 -14.47 -8.78 13.95
C LYS A 523 -14.24 -10.14 14.61
N LYS A 524 -15.29 -10.93 14.84
CA LYS A 524 -15.19 -12.28 15.39
C LYS A 524 -14.30 -13.19 14.54
N GLY A 525 -14.50 -13.18 13.22
CA GLY A 525 -13.67 -13.95 12.29
C GLY A 525 -12.22 -13.50 12.26
N ARG A 526 -11.96 -12.18 12.26
CA ARG A 526 -10.63 -11.58 12.33
C ARG A 526 -9.88 -11.99 13.59
N LEU A 527 -10.52 -11.89 14.76
CA LEU A 527 -9.95 -12.29 16.04
C LEU A 527 -9.67 -13.80 16.10
N HIS A 528 -10.53 -14.62 15.50
CA HIS A 528 -10.29 -16.06 15.38
C HIS A 528 -9.02 -16.37 14.56
N ILE A 529 -8.86 -15.72 13.40
CA ILE A 529 -7.66 -15.86 12.55
C ILE A 529 -6.41 -15.40 13.31
N LEU A 530 -6.50 -14.26 14.00
CA LEU A 530 -5.41 -13.71 14.78
C LEU A 530 -4.99 -14.65 15.92
N GLY A 531 -5.95 -15.27 16.61
CA GLY A 531 -5.69 -16.31 17.60
C GLY A 531 -4.92 -17.50 17.00
N LYS A 532 -5.31 -17.96 15.81
CA LYS A 532 -4.58 -19.01 15.08
C LYS A 532 -3.17 -18.59 14.66
N MET A 533 -2.95 -17.33 14.29
CA MET A 533 -1.61 -16.82 14.02
C MET A 533 -0.73 -16.78 15.27
N LYS A 534 -1.30 -16.37 16.42
CA LYS A 534 -0.59 -16.34 17.71
C LYS A 534 -0.21 -17.73 18.23
N GLU A 535 -0.99 -18.77 17.89
CA GLU A 535 -0.62 -20.18 18.15
C GLU A 535 0.66 -20.59 17.38
N ILE A 536 0.95 -19.97 16.23
CA ILE A 536 2.13 -20.27 15.39
C ILE A 536 3.34 -19.43 15.80
N LEU A 537 3.15 -18.12 15.95
CA LEU A 537 4.18 -17.18 16.39
C LEU A 537 3.53 -16.08 17.23
N SER A 538 3.76 -16.10 18.54
CA SER A 538 3.08 -15.22 19.50
C SER A 538 3.61 -13.79 19.50
N SER A 539 4.88 -13.59 19.17
CA SER A 539 5.58 -12.31 19.18
C SER A 539 6.69 -12.29 18.12
N PRO A 540 7.15 -11.11 17.68
CA PRO A 540 8.37 -11.02 16.87
C PRO A 540 9.55 -11.76 17.51
N ARG A 541 10.46 -12.27 16.67
CA ARG A 541 11.72 -12.84 17.18
C ARG A 541 12.56 -11.74 17.84
N ASP A 542 13.23 -12.08 18.94
CA ASP A 542 14.11 -11.15 19.67
C ASP A 542 15.42 -10.80 18.91
N HIS A 543 15.66 -11.47 17.79
CA HIS A 543 16.85 -11.28 16.97
C HIS A 543 16.47 -11.18 15.50
N LEU A 544 17.24 -10.38 14.77
CA LEU A 544 17.19 -10.35 13.30
C LEU A 544 17.77 -11.65 12.72
N ALA A 545 17.32 -12.01 11.53
CA ALA A 545 17.87 -13.16 10.81
C ALA A 545 19.38 -13.01 10.56
N ALA A 546 20.12 -14.12 10.57
CA ALA A 546 21.57 -14.13 10.43
C ALA A 546 22.07 -13.50 9.12
N HIS A 547 21.25 -13.50 8.07
CA HIS A 547 21.58 -12.91 6.78
C HIS A 547 21.06 -11.47 6.62
N ALA A 548 20.27 -10.97 7.57
CA ALA A 548 19.81 -9.59 7.55
C ALA A 548 20.98 -8.66 7.91
N PRO A 549 21.10 -7.50 7.23
CA PRO A 549 22.06 -6.50 7.65
C PRO A 549 21.71 -6.01 9.05
N ARG A 550 22.70 -5.90 9.94
CA ARG A 550 22.58 -5.20 11.22
C ARG A 550 22.91 -3.73 11.00
N ILE A 551 22.02 -2.85 11.45
CA ILE A 551 22.22 -1.40 11.35
C ILE A 551 22.57 -0.88 12.73
N PHE A 552 23.76 -0.31 12.84
CA PHE A 552 24.23 0.38 14.04
C PHE A 552 24.05 1.87 13.82
N THR A 553 23.28 2.51 14.69
CA THR A 553 23.04 3.96 14.62
C THR A 553 23.88 4.66 15.67
N MET A 554 24.65 5.66 15.24
CA MET A 554 25.35 6.59 16.13
C MET A 554 24.98 8.03 15.79
N LYS A 555 24.96 8.90 16.80
CA LYS A 555 24.64 10.32 16.63
C LYS A 555 25.88 11.16 16.81
N ILE A 556 26.16 12.00 15.83
CA ILE A 556 27.25 12.98 15.83
C ILE A 556 26.70 14.40 15.83
N LYS A 557 27.55 15.37 16.17
CA LYS A 557 27.16 16.78 16.04
C LYS A 557 27.06 17.16 14.55
N PRO A 558 26.06 17.95 14.12
CA PRO A 558 25.86 18.29 12.71
C PRO A 558 27.06 18.97 12.03
N ASP A 559 27.86 19.73 12.77
CA ASP A 559 29.09 20.38 12.29
C ASP A 559 30.19 19.36 11.92
N LYS A 560 30.17 18.18 12.54
CA LYS A 560 31.13 17.09 12.29
C LYS A 560 30.80 16.22 11.09
N ILE A 561 29.60 16.35 10.50
CA ILE A 561 29.19 15.59 9.30
C ILE A 561 30.20 15.79 8.15
N ARG A 562 30.69 17.03 7.98
CA ARG A 562 31.66 17.36 6.93
C ARG A 562 32.99 16.62 7.08
N GLU A 563 33.43 16.38 8.31
CA GLU A 563 34.68 15.68 8.60
C GLU A 563 34.56 14.18 8.26
N VAL A 564 33.42 13.57 8.60
CA VAL A 564 33.14 12.15 8.31
C VAL A 564 32.95 11.90 6.81
N ILE A 565 32.23 12.77 6.09
CA ILE A 565 32.08 12.65 4.64
C ILE A 565 33.41 12.93 3.93
N GLY A 566 34.13 13.96 4.39
CA GLY A 566 35.36 14.45 3.77
C GLY A 566 35.14 15.12 2.42
N ALA A 567 36.18 15.75 1.88
CA ALA A 567 36.11 16.44 0.60
C ALA A 567 35.67 15.49 -0.53
N GLY A 568 34.52 15.77 -1.16
CA GLY A 568 33.96 14.95 -2.25
C GLY A 568 33.53 13.54 -1.85
N GLY A 569 33.33 13.26 -0.55
CA GLY A 569 33.01 11.92 -0.05
C GLY A 569 34.21 10.99 0.07
N LYS A 570 35.45 11.51 0.03
CA LYS A 570 36.65 10.68 0.03
C LYS A 570 36.82 9.87 1.33
N VAL A 571 36.51 10.47 2.48
CA VAL A 571 36.72 9.82 3.79
C VAL A 571 35.70 8.70 3.97
N ILE A 572 34.41 8.99 3.80
CA ILE A 572 33.35 7.98 3.90
C ILE A 572 33.55 6.81 2.93
N ARG A 573 33.95 7.08 1.67
CA ARG A 573 34.28 6.02 0.71
C ARG A 573 35.46 5.17 1.17
N GLY A 574 36.47 5.79 1.78
CA GLY A 574 37.62 5.06 2.35
C GLY A 574 37.21 4.13 3.50
N ILE A 575 36.30 4.58 4.38
CA ILE A 575 35.76 3.73 5.47
C ILE A 575 35.00 2.54 4.87
N VAL A 576 34.11 2.80 3.91
CA VAL A 576 33.33 1.76 3.20
C VAL A 576 34.26 0.77 2.50
N GLU A 577 35.31 1.23 1.82
CA GLU A 577 36.28 0.37 1.13
C GLU A 577 37.10 -0.50 2.10
N GLN A 578 37.48 0.03 3.26
CA GLN A 578 38.27 -0.69 4.27
C GLN A 578 37.45 -1.72 5.06
N THR A 579 36.18 -1.42 5.32
CA THR A 579 35.35 -2.21 6.26
C THR A 579 34.29 -3.05 5.54
N GLY A 580 33.95 -2.73 4.30
CA GLY A 580 32.91 -3.39 3.52
C GLY A 580 31.48 -3.07 3.98
N VAL A 581 31.31 -2.14 4.92
CA VAL A 581 29.99 -1.74 5.44
C VAL A 581 29.32 -0.72 4.53
N LYS A 582 28.00 -0.56 4.65
CA LYS A 582 27.29 0.59 4.08
C LYS A 582 27.12 1.66 5.16
N ILE A 583 27.35 2.92 4.80
CA ILE A 583 27.19 4.05 5.71
C ILE A 583 26.21 5.05 5.08
N ASP A 584 25.18 5.40 5.82
CA ASP A 584 24.24 6.46 5.49
C ASP A 584 24.29 7.55 6.57
N ILE A 585 24.32 8.81 6.16
CA ILE A 585 24.42 9.96 7.06
C ILE A 585 23.29 10.93 6.72
N ASP A 586 22.46 11.26 7.73
CA ASP A 586 21.42 12.27 7.59
C ASP A 586 21.90 13.67 8.01
N ASP A 587 21.15 14.70 7.61
CA ASP A 587 21.45 16.10 7.94
C ASP A 587 21.27 16.42 9.44
N SER A 588 20.66 15.51 10.21
CA SER A 588 20.49 15.64 11.67
C SER A 588 21.70 15.10 12.45
N GLY A 589 22.68 14.50 11.76
CA GLY A 589 23.86 13.91 12.36
C GLY A 589 23.69 12.46 12.80
N ASN A 590 22.62 11.76 12.38
CA ASN A 590 22.54 10.32 12.58
C ASN A 590 23.32 9.60 11.47
N ILE A 591 24.17 8.67 11.88
CA ILE A 591 24.94 7.80 11.01
C ILE A 591 24.44 6.38 11.20
N ASN A 592 23.94 5.78 10.13
CA ASN A 592 23.50 4.38 10.08
C ASN A 592 24.57 3.55 9.37
N ILE A 593 25.16 2.60 10.09
CA ILE A 593 26.22 1.71 9.61
C ILE A 593 25.63 0.32 9.47
N ALA A 594 25.43 -0.13 8.23
CA ALA A 594 24.84 -1.42 7.92
C ALA A 594 25.91 -2.45 7.53
N SER A 595 25.90 -3.60 8.20
CA SER A 595 26.80 -4.72 7.92
C SER A 595 26.14 -6.05 8.27
N ILE A 596 26.47 -7.11 7.54
CA ILE A 596 26.09 -8.49 7.92
C ILE A 596 27.02 -9.01 9.03
N ASP A 597 28.25 -8.50 9.07
CA ASP A 597 29.27 -8.83 10.06
C ASP A 597 29.42 -7.71 11.11
N GLU A 598 29.29 -8.07 12.38
CA GLU A 598 29.38 -7.13 13.51
C GLU A 598 30.80 -6.59 13.69
N GLU A 599 31.84 -7.39 13.39
CA GLU A 599 33.23 -6.95 13.51
C GLU A 599 33.55 -5.81 12.51
N SER A 600 33.11 -5.96 11.25
CA SER A 600 33.19 -4.90 10.24
C SER A 600 32.45 -3.62 10.66
N ALA A 601 31.26 -3.74 11.25
CA ALA A 601 30.52 -2.58 11.75
C ALA A 601 31.27 -1.86 12.88
N GLN A 602 31.78 -2.61 13.86
CA GLN A 602 32.51 -2.03 14.99
C GLN A 602 33.81 -1.34 14.55
N LYS A 603 34.49 -1.88 13.53
CA LYS A 603 35.65 -1.22 12.90
C LYS A 603 35.26 0.12 12.29
N ALA A 604 34.15 0.19 11.55
CA ALA A 604 33.66 1.44 10.97
C ALA A 604 33.27 2.46 12.06
N ILE A 605 32.57 2.02 13.11
CA ILE A 605 32.23 2.87 14.28
C ILE A 605 33.50 3.44 14.89
N SER A 606 34.50 2.61 15.17
CA SER A 606 35.76 3.04 15.79
C SER A 606 36.52 4.05 14.92
N ILE A 607 36.50 3.89 13.59
CA ILE A 607 37.11 4.86 12.66
C ILE A 607 36.37 6.20 12.72
N ILE A 608 35.03 6.17 12.71
CA ILE A 608 34.20 7.38 12.77
C ILE A 608 34.39 8.09 14.11
N GLU A 609 34.38 7.36 15.22
CA GLU A 609 34.68 7.87 16.57
C GLU A 609 36.06 8.53 16.62
N GLY A 610 37.07 7.93 15.97
CA GLY A 610 38.40 8.51 15.86
C GLY A 610 38.45 9.81 15.05
N ILE A 611 37.59 9.97 14.04
CA ILE A 611 37.49 11.21 13.23
C ILE A 611 36.80 12.32 14.02
N ILE A 612 35.71 11.99 14.72
CA ILE A 612 34.92 12.98 15.48
C ILE A 612 35.47 13.23 16.90
N ALA A 613 36.49 12.49 17.30
CA ALA A 613 37.11 12.64 18.62
C ALA A 613 37.54 14.10 18.81
N GLU A 614 37.09 14.69 19.91
CA GLU A 614 37.53 16.02 20.34
C GLU A 614 38.57 15.88 21.44
N ALA A 615 39.50 16.84 21.52
CA ALA A 615 40.44 16.91 22.61
C ALA A 615 39.67 17.23 23.91
N GLU A 616 39.75 16.36 24.90
CA GLU A 616 39.12 16.56 26.21
C GLU A 616 40.11 17.21 27.18
N LEU A 617 39.67 18.27 27.87
CA LEU A 617 40.48 18.94 28.87
C LEU A 617 40.81 17.98 30.03
N GLY A 618 42.09 17.84 30.34
CA GLY A 618 42.61 16.96 31.38
C GLY A 618 42.90 15.52 30.93
N LYS A 619 42.60 15.13 29.68
CA LYS A 619 42.89 13.78 29.18
C LYS A 619 44.33 13.68 28.68
N ILE A 620 44.97 12.53 28.94
CA ILE A 620 46.31 12.21 28.44
C ILE A 620 46.17 11.50 27.09
N TYR A 621 46.87 12.02 26.08
CA TYR A 621 46.98 11.45 24.75
C TYR A 621 48.41 11.04 24.46
N ILE A 622 48.58 10.01 23.64
CA ILE A 622 49.89 9.66 23.06
C ILE A 622 49.94 10.28 21.67
N GLY A 623 50.74 11.33 21.54
CA GLY A 623 50.80 12.12 20.32
C GLY A 623 52.08 11.93 19.51
N LYS A 624 52.03 12.40 18.26
CA LYS A 624 53.17 12.45 17.34
C LYS A 624 53.63 13.89 17.13
N VAL A 625 54.92 14.16 17.25
CA VAL A 625 55.48 15.49 17.01
C VAL A 625 55.44 15.78 15.50
N LYS A 626 54.64 16.77 15.08
CA LYS A 626 54.54 17.20 13.67
C LYS A 626 55.63 18.18 13.29
N ARG A 627 55.84 19.18 14.14
CA ARG A 627 56.83 20.22 13.93
C ARG A 627 57.40 20.71 15.26
N VAL A 628 58.67 21.07 15.27
CA VAL A 628 59.34 21.69 16.40
C VAL A 628 59.59 23.16 16.09
N VAL A 629 59.38 24.04 17.07
CA VAL A 629 59.62 25.49 16.97
C VAL A 629 60.41 25.95 18.20
N ASP A 630 61.05 27.12 18.13
CA ASP A 630 61.93 27.62 19.20
C ASP A 630 61.26 27.69 20.59
N PHE A 631 59.93 27.87 20.63
CA PHE A 631 59.14 28.03 21.86
C PHE A 631 58.31 26.79 22.24
N GLY A 632 58.37 25.70 21.49
CA GLY A 632 57.61 24.48 21.78
C GLY A 632 57.56 23.47 20.63
N ALA A 633 56.64 22.51 20.71
CA ALA A 633 56.39 21.53 19.66
C ALA A 633 54.89 21.44 19.38
N PHE A 634 54.51 21.30 18.12
CA PHE A 634 53.14 20.92 17.77
C PHE A 634 53.03 19.41 17.73
N VAL A 635 52.17 18.88 18.59
CA VAL A 635 51.95 17.45 18.75
C VAL A 635 50.55 17.14 18.24
N GLU A 636 50.45 16.25 17.26
CA GLU A 636 49.17 15.69 16.81
C GLU A 636 48.70 14.67 17.84
N ILE A 637 47.56 14.96 18.49
CA ILE A 637 46.98 14.12 19.55
C ILE A 637 45.79 13.28 19.07
N LEU A 638 45.13 13.73 17.99
CA LEU A 638 44.06 13.05 17.27
C LEU A 638 44.25 13.34 15.78
N PRO A 639 43.74 12.51 14.85
CA PRO A 639 43.91 12.73 13.41
C PRO A 639 43.50 14.15 13.00
N GLY A 640 44.45 14.95 12.51
CA GLY A 640 44.19 16.34 12.08
C GLY A 640 44.07 17.38 13.21
N THR A 641 44.21 16.99 14.47
CA THR A 641 44.15 17.88 15.64
C THR A 641 45.52 18.04 16.29
N GLU A 642 46.10 19.24 16.16
CA GLU A 642 47.39 19.61 16.74
C GLU A 642 47.21 20.44 18.02
N GLY A 643 47.95 20.10 19.07
CA GLY A 643 48.10 20.93 20.26
C GLY A 643 49.53 21.46 20.40
N LEU A 644 49.68 22.64 21.01
CA LEU A 644 50.97 23.25 21.30
C LEU A 644 51.49 22.77 22.66
N LEU A 645 52.60 22.03 22.64
CA LEU A 645 53.41 21.71 23.80
C LEU A 645 54.46 22.80 23.99
N HIS A 646 54.19 23.79 24.84
CA HIS A 646 55.12 24.89 25.10
C HIS A 646 56.39 24.39 25.81
N ILE A 647 57.54 25.03 25.56
CA ILE A 647 58.85 24.62 26.13
C ILE A 647 58.84 24.46 27.66
N SER A 648 58.04 25.29 28.36
CA SER A 648 57.90 25.25 29.82
C SER A 648 57.08 24.05 30.34
N GLN A 649 56.39 23.32 29.46
CA GLN A 649 55.50 22.21 29.78
C GLN A 649 56.07 20.85 29.33
N ILE A 650 57.30 20.83 28.79
CA ILE A 650 57.97 19.61 28.30
C ILE A 650 58.52 18.75 29.45
N SER A 651 59.15 19.38 30.45
CA SER A 651 59.84 18.68 31.54
C SER A 651 59.90 19.54 32.82
N ASP A 652 60.06 18.91 33.99
CA ASP A 652 60.35 19.58 35.26
C ASP A 652 61.76 20.19 35.31
N LYS A 653 62.68 19.75 34.44
CA LYS A 653 64.05 20.29 34.34
C LYS A 653 64.08 21.42 33.30
N ARG A 654 65.00 22.38 33.49
CA ARG A 654 65.15 23.51 32.55
C ARG A 654 65.64 23.00 31.19
N VAL A 655 64.78 23.10 30.18
CA VAL A 655 65.08 22.77 28.78
C VAL A 655 65.62 24.02 28.09
N ALA A 656 66.83 23.95 27.52
CA ALA A 656 67.46 25.07 26.83
C ALA A 656 67.00 25.18 25.36
N LYS A 657 66.83 24.05 24.67
CA LYS A 657 66.25 23.95 23.33
C LYS A 657 65.27 22.79 23.25
N VAL A 658 64.16 22.97 22.53
CA VAL A 658 63.13 21.94 22.35
C VAL A 658 63.67 20.72 21.59
N GLU A 659 64.56 20.97 20.62
CA GLU A 659 65.22 19.98 19.77
C GLU A 659 66.07 18.96 20.56
N ASP A 660 66.50 19.33 21.76
CA ASP A 660 67.29 18.45 22.64
C ASP A 660 66.41 17.34 23.28
N VAL A 661 65.08 17.51 23.27
CA VAL A 661 64.13 16.68 24.05
C VAL A 661 63.01 16.09 23.18
N LEU A 662 62.67 16.73 22.07
CA LEU A 662 61.65 16.28 21.13
C LEU A 662 62.18 16.38 19.70
N LYS A 663 62.03 15.32 18.92
CA LYS A 663 62.39 15.31 17.49
C LYS A 663 61.14 15.40 16.62
N GLU A 664 61.25 16.08 15.49
CA GLU A 664 60.19 16.03 14.48
C GLU A 664 59.96 14.59 14.00
N GLY A 665 58.70 14.18 13.93
CA GLY A 665 58.30 12.82 13.60
C GLY A 665 58.36 11.84 14.77
N GLU A 666 58.78 12.25 15.97
CA GLU A 666 58.79 11.40 17.17
C GLU A 666 57.37 10.96 17.54
N GLU A 667 57.16 9.65 17.60
CA GLU A 667 55.90 9.01 17.99
C GLU A 667 55.95 8.56 19.45
N GLY A 668 54.79 8.47 20.10
CA GLY A 668 54.72 7.93 21.45
C GLY A 668 54.87 8.96 22.57
N VAL A 669 54.70 10.26 22.31
CA VAL A 669 54.91 11.30 23.32
C VAL A 669 53.64 11.49 24.17
N PRO A 670 53.66 11.15 25.48
CA PRO A 670 52.50 11.33 26.35
C PRO A 670 52.31 12.82 26.68
N VAL A 671 51.11 13.35 26.44
CA VAL A 671 50.77 14.76 26.63
C VAL A 671 49.35 14.90 27.18
N LYS A 672 49.19 15.72 28.23
CA LYS A 672 47.90 16.06 28.83
C LYS A 672 47.37 17.35 28.22
N VAL A 673 46.08 17.39 27.87
CA VAL A 673 45.43 18.64 27.47
C VAL A 673 45.19 19.49 28.71
N ILE A 674 45.87 20.64 28.79
CA ILE A 674 45.79 21.53 29.97
C ILE A 674 44.80 22.68 29.77
N GLU A 675 44.59 23.10 28.52
CA GLU A 675 43.72 24.23 28.20
C GLU A 675 43.23 24.12 26.75
N ILE A 676 41.97 24.48 26.53
CA ILE A 676 41.38 24.68 25.20
C ILE A 676 40.85 26.11 25.18
N ASP A 677 41.46 26.98 24.37
CA ASP A 677 41.07 28.40 24.34
C ASP A 677 39.76 28.62 23.56
N LYS A 678 39.20 29.84 23.66
CA LYS A 678 37.95 30.22 22.96
C LYS A 678 38.05 30.20 21.42
N MET A 679 39.26 30.08 20.86
CA MET A 679 39.53 29.95 19.43
C MET A 679 39.83 28.49 19.03
N GLY A 680 39.68 27.52 19.94
CA GLY A 680 39.92 26.10 19.70
C GLY A 680 41.40 25.69 19.74
N ARG A 681 42.32 26.55 20.19
CA ARG A 681 43.74 26.20 20.32
C ARG A 681 43.97 25.37 21.58
N ILE A 682 44.59 24.22 21.40
CA ILE A 682 44.84 23.23 22.45
C ILE A 682 46.25 23.44 23.00
N ARG A 683 46.38 23.57 24.32
CA ARG A 683 47.66 23.58 25.03
C ARG A 683 47.90 22.23 25.68
N LEU A 684 49.13 21.74 25.53
CA LEU A 684 49.54 20.43 25.99
C LEU A 684 50.61 20.53 27.08
N SER A 685 50.64 19.57 27.99
CA SER A 685 51.71 19.39 28.98
C SER A 685 52.17 17.94 29.07
N ARG A 686 53.46 17.71 28.80
CA ARG A 686 54.12 16.42 29.01
C ARG A 686 54.49 16.25 30.49
N LYS A 687 54.84 17.34 31.17
CA LYS A 687 55.15 17.34 32.60
C LYS A 687 53.97 16.86 33.45
N GLU A 688 52.76 17.35 33.18
CA GLU A 688 51.58 16.90 33.92
C GLU A 688 51.19 15.46 33.59
N ALA A 689 51.32 15.04 32.33
CA ALA A 689 51.08 13.65 31.93
C ALA A 689 52.03 12.67 32.64
N MET A 690 53.32 13.02 32.74
CA MET A 690 54.33 12.18 33.41
C MET A 690 54.10 12.11 34.92
N LYS A 691 53.70 13.21 35.57
CA LYS A 691 53.38 13.22 37.01
C LYS A 691 52.19 12.35 37.38
N GLU A 692 51.20 12.28 36.50
CA GLU A 692 49.97 11.50 36.71
C GLU A 692 50.15 10.02 36.34
N GLN A 693 51.16 9.67 35.54
CA GLN A 693 51.60 8.28 35.32
C GLN A 693 52.50 7.73 36.44
N GLU A 694 53.19 8.61 37.18
CA GLU A 694 54.06 8.26 38.31
C GLU A 694 53.33 8.24 39.67
N ALA A 695 52.09 8.74 39.72
CA ALA A 695 51.19 8.74 40.88
C ALA A 695 50.19 7.57 40.79
#